data_AF-A0A383WEH1-F1
#
_entry.id   AF-A0A383WEH1-F1
#
_cell.length_a   1.000
_cell.length_b   1.000
_cell.length_c   1.000
_cell.angle_alpha   90.00
_cell.angle_beta   90.00
_cell.angle_gamma   90.00
#
_symmetry.space_group_name_H-M   'P 1'
#
loop_
_entity.id
_entity.type
_entity.pdbx_description
1 polymer ?
#
loop_
_entity_poly.entity_id
_entity_poly.type
_entity_poly.pdbx_seq_one_letter_code
_entity_poly.pdbx_strand_id
1 'polypeptide(L)'
;MAAVLCAAAEALRDDCFAQLCALQAAQQLSPQEIPCLQLLQAAVQQQDSSSTSAACSLPAAQTINSSDVAGLLSAAIAADGTCQASSDKVQALCRLPGTQRIQCAAALLRAAVKVDSHNVRLSADSSCTAHLCALPAAQLLSGADCLQLLRVVVQLSSSELTCTVCRLPAAQFIGSSDIAALVRALLQTSAAAVKEWCPLVKLRALCALPGAQQICTDDAAALLQAAMPCFDAWMAVPVLCTLPGAQQIRREGVASLVQAAVERDLLRPPGHFAECTVHHLCELPAAMQLTRSFVQGLINKAAAKRDTTWLNMSDASKQQAAAEELSPGDHVEWGAPVRGGKTRGEVVEVVTEDTTVGSNHFKATEDNPKVKVKSEKSGKETKALDHNNNASAMALNARVTTAQIPLPGGLQVNCSSPLTRLLGNVITIGPADVCHDFGMGSPKIIPCVIQNILNDVSRQVSGRCKPHVQAPVKSISAAGQAIPQPLPDRRPLLPGAFEDQEALLQEEAATHYWYITNVINLFVFAPCQEETSNATSSPGFKVPDGWSLLHMENYPPQGKQRVAIPAYAVLKSADGAQMAVVIRGTRTAAEWRADLSYAQVADPSYPGLVSKGFLTSANALWPALQLLLQREVLKGGVASVTIAGHSLGAAMGTMLSYRAQVFLDQRLPASGKQPLAVGALLFAAPNVGNDAFVAAFNSKVNARRIAYAYDLIPQVPCAPRMMACPGNMFETTKRGISSWNYGKVGGQITFTPDAMPVQPEVWAKTDTANPCMMFPWAVATHVCSYTCFYSKFAAAGAAADGRCKLWAVPGDRKAGPSSDYCIWYPYKNPEYPLRGKGSVLVIGSKPQDSSKPLEIIFNAPGLTGKK
;
A
#
# COMPACT_ATOMS: atom_id res chain seq x y z
N MET A 1 -37.65 -53.69 -2.18
CA MET A 1 -36.71 -52.57 -1.93
C MET A 1 -36.39 -51.80 -3.21
N ALA A 2 -35.96 -52.44 -4.29
CA ALA A 2 -35.69 -51.76 -5.58
C ALA A 2 -36.83 -50.84 -6.06
N ALA A 3 -38.07 -51.33 -6.13
CA ALA A 3 -39.24 -50.52 -6.51
C ALA A 3 -39.51 -49.34 -5.57
N VAL A 4 -39.20 -49.50 -4.27
CA VAL A 4 -39.34 -48.44 -3.26
C VAL A 4 -38.28 -47.36 -3.49
N LEU A 5 -37.04 -47.72 -3.83
CA LEU A 5 -35.99 -46.77 -4.16
C LEU A 5 -36.31 -45.99 -5.45
N CYS A 6 -36.82 -46.63 -6.50
CA CYS A 6 -37.21 -45.93 -7.73
C CYS A 6 -38.36 -44.94 -7.48
N ALA A 7 -39.43 -45.37 -6.81
CA ALA A 7 -40.53 -44.48 -6.45
C ALA A 7 -40.08 -43.33 -5.52
N ALA A 8 -39.16 -43.62 -4.60
CA ALA A 8 -38.57 -42.62 -3.71
C ALA A 8 -37.73 -41.58 -4.48
N ALA A 9 -36.94 -42.03 -5.46
CA ALA A 9 -36.14 -41.14 -6.31
C ALA A 9 -37.01 -40.21 -7.17
N GLU A 10 -38.26 -40.58 -7.45
CA GLU A 10 -39.19 -39.76 -8.22
C GLU A 10 -40.05 -38.83 -7.34
N ALA A 11 -40.36 -39.23 -6.09
CA ALA A 11 -41.42 -38.60 -5.29
C ALA A 11 -41.02 -38.00 -3.92
N LEU A 12 -39.85 -38.33 -3.37
CA LEU A 12 -39.49 -37.92 -2.00
C LEU A 12 -38.58 -36.68 -1.94
N ARG A 13 -38.65 -35.97 -0.81
CA ARG A 13 -37.68 -34.93 -0.44
C ARG A 13 -36.33 -35.57 -0.08
N ASP A 14 -35.28 -34.83 -0.39
CA ASP A 14 -33.87 -35.22 -0.48
C ASP A 14 -33.32 -36.10 0.66
N ASP A 15 -33.61 -35.75 1.91
CA ASP A 15 -33.06 -36.45 3.08
C ASP A 15 -33.58 -37.90 3.21
N CYS A 16 -34.80 -38.17 2.76
CA CYS A 16 -35.41 -39.49 2.87
C CYS A 16 -34.76 -40.48 1.89
N PHE A 17 -34.40 -40.03 0.68
CA PHE A 17 -33.80 -40.89 -0.32
C PHE A 17 -32.40 -41.36 0.10
N ALA A 18 -31.59 -40.45 0.67
CA ALA A 18 -30.28 -40.79 1.19
C ALA A 18 -30.36 -41.82 2.33
N GLN A 19 -31.32 -41.66 3.25
CA GLN A 19 -31.57 -42.62 4.34
C GLN A 19 -32.01 -43.99 3.82
N LEU A 20 -32.85 -44.04 2.78
CA LEU A 20 -33.27 -45.28 2.16
C LEU A 20 -32.09 -46.02 1.48
N CYS A 21 -31.20 -45.29 0.82
CA CYS A 21 -29.98 -45.86 0.24
C CYS A 21 -29.02 -46.41 1.31
N ALA A 22 -29.04 -45.86 2.52
CA ALA A 22 -28.21 -46.32 3.64
C ALA A 22 -28.72 -47.61 4.31
N LEU A 23 -29.95 -48.05 4.03
CA LEU A 23 -30.50 -49.28 4.61
C LEU A 23 -29.72 -50.51 4.15
N GLN A 24 -29.48 -51.46 5.05
CA GLN A 24 -28.79 -52.72 4.74
C GLN A 24 -29.46 -53.48 3.57
N ALA A 25 -30.80 -53.46 3.51
CA ALA A 25 -31.55 -54.07 2.42
C ALA A 25 -31.34 -53.37 1.06
N ALA A 26 -30.99 -52.08 1.04
CA ALA A 26 -30.59 -51.39 -0.19
C ALA A 26 -29.14 -51.72 -0.58
N GLN A 27 -28.26 -51.85 0.42
CA GLN A 27 -26.85 -52.23 0.23
C GLN A 27 -26.67 -53.68 -0.26
N GLN A 28 -27.63 -54.56 0.01
CA GLN A 28 -27.60 -55.98 -0.39
C GLN A 28 -28.22 -56.25 -1.76
N LEU A 29 -28.76 -55.25 -2.45
CA LEU A 29 -29.38 -55.44 -3.76
C LEU A 29 -28.33 -55.85 -4.80
N SER A 30 -28.60 -56.95 -5.50
CA SER A 30 -27.74 -57.39 -6.58
C SER A 30 -27.83 -56.44 -7.79
N PRO A 31 -26.77 -56.36 -8.62
CA PRO A 31 -26.78 -55.61 -9.89
C PRO A 31 -27.93 -55.96 -10.84
N GLN A 32 -28.54 -57.14 -10.69
CA GLN A 32 -29.60 -57.66 -11.55
C GLN A 32 -31.01 -57.32 -11.02
N GLU A 33 -31.14 -57.02 -9.72
CA GLU A 33 -32.43 -56.79 -9.06
C GLU A 33 -32.89 -55.33 -9.10
N ILE A 34 -31.98 -54.38 -9.37
CA ILE A 34 -32.32 -52.97 -9.58
C ILE A 34 -32.02 -52.60 -11.03
N PRO A 35 -32.93 -51.93 -11.74
CA PRO A 35 -32.55 -51.10 -12.87
C PRO A 35 -31.75 -49.87 -12.35
N CYS A 36 -30.52 -50.10 -11.88
CA CYS A 36 -29.68 -49.10 -11.21
C CYS A 36 -29.46 -47.85 -12.08
N LEU A 37 -29.42 -48.05 -13.41
CA LEU A 37 -29.43 -46.96 -14.38
C LEU A 37 -30.66 -46.05 -14.24
N GLN A 38 -31.86 -46.62 -14.15
CA GLN A 38 -33.10 -45.84 -13.98
C GLN A 38 -33.10 -45.09 -12.64
N LEU A 39 -32.61 -45.73 -11.57
CA LEU A 39 -32.48 -45.10 -10.26
C LEU A 39 -31.55 -43.88 -10.30
N LEU A 40 -30.38 -44.01 -10.93
CA LEU A 40 -29.44 -42.90 -11.09
C LEU A 40 -29.95 -41.84 -12.05
N GLN A 41 -30.68 -42.22 -13.11
CA GLN A 41 -31.33 -41.26 -14.00
C GLN A 41 -32.35 -40.41 -13.24
N ALA A 42 -33.20 -41.03 -12.42
CA ALA A 42 -34.14 -40.31 -11.56
C ALA A 42 -33.40 -39.42 -10.54
N ALA A 43 -32.37 -39.93 -9.87
CA ALA A 43 -31.58 -39.16 -8.90
C ALA A 43 -30.85 -37.95 -9.52
N VAL A 44 -30.37 -38.07 -10.76
CA VAL A 44 -29.73 -36.97 -11.50
C VAL A 44 -30.74 -35.88 -11.89
N GLN A 45 -31.98 -36.26 -12.20
CA GLN A 45 -33.06 -35.34 -12.57
C GLN A 45 -33.59 -34.53 -11.37
N GLN A 46 -33.43 -35.02 -10.14
CA GLN A 46 -33.81 -34.26 -8.93
C GLN A 46 -32.97 -33.00 -8.75
N GLN A 47 -33.48 -31.96 -8.10
CA GLN A 47 -32.71 -30.70 -7.95
C GLN A 47 -31.49 -30.86 -7.03
N ASP A 48 -31.57 -31.75 -6.04
CA ASP A 48 -30.54 -31.96 -5.03
C ASP A 48 -29.43 -32.94 -5.48
N SER A 49 -28.21 -32.69 -5.01
CA SER A 49 -27.02 -33.51 -5.30
C SER A 49 -26.83 -34.66 -4.32
N SER A 50 -27.39 -34.59 -3.11
CA SER A 50 -27.24 -35.63 -2.09
C SER A 50 -27.86 -36.96 -2.55
N SER A 51 -28.99 -36.89 -3.27
CA SER A 51 -29.64 -38.06 -3.86
C SER A 51 -28.75 -38.77 -4.89
N THR A 52 -28.07 -38.02 -5.75
CA THR A 52 -27.11 -38.60 -6.71
C THR A 52 -25.93 -39.23 -5.98
N SER A 53 -25.39 -38.58 -4.94
CA SER A 53 -24.29 -39.14 -4.13
C SER A 53 -24.68 -40.43 -3.40
N ALA A 54 -25.89 -40.48 -2.83
CA ALA A 54 -26.41 -41.65 -2.15
C ALA A 54 -26.61 -42.82 -3.14
N ALA A 55 -27.20 -42.56 -4.31
CA ALA A 55 -27.37 -43.56 -5.36
C ALA A 55 -26.03 -44.10 -5.88
N CYS A 56 -25.02 -43.24 -6.07
CA CYS A 56 -23.68 -43.65 -6.50
C CYS A 56 -22.96 -44.54 -5.46
N SER A 57 -23.36 -44.49 -4.19
CA SER A 57 -22.77 -45.26 -3.10
C SER A 57 -23.31 -46.69 -3.01
N LEU A 58 -24.36 -47.03 -3.78
CA LEU A 58 -24.90 -48.39 -3.80
C LEU A 58 -23.95 -49.35 -4.52
N PRO A 59 -23.75 -50.60 -4.03
CA PRO A 59 -22.90 -51.59 -4.70
C PRO A 59 -23.32 -51.87 -6.15
N ALA A 60 -24.63 -51.88 -6.44
CA ALA A 60 -25.14 -52.04 -7.79
C ALA A 60 -24.74 -50.91 -8.75
N ALA A 61 -24.48 -49.69 -8.26
CA ALA A 61 -24.02 -48.58 -9.09
C ALA A 61 -22.59 -48.80 -9.60
N GLN A 62 -21.80 -49.62 -8.89
CA GLN A 62 -20.41 -49.92 -9.23
C GLN A 62 -20.27 -50.79 -10.50
N THR A 63 -21.36 -51.42 -10.96
CA THR A 63 -21.37 -52.29 -12.14
C THR A 63 -21.87 -51.62 -13.42
N ILE A 64 -22.17 -50.32 -13.37
CA ILE A 64 -22.69 -49.60 -14.54
C ILE A 64 -21.58 -49.43 -15.59
N ASN A 65 -21.93 -49.70 -16.85
CA ASN A 65 -20.98 -49.61 -17.95
C ASN A 65 -20.65 -48.14 -18.28
N SER A 66 -19.55 -47.91 -18.99
CA SER A 66 -19.05 -46.55 -19.27
C SER A 66 -19.97 -45.72 -20.17
N SER A 67 -20.75 -46.35 -21.05
CA SER A 67 -21.71 -45.66 -21.92
C SER A 67 -22.85 -45.06 -21.11
N ASP A 68 -23.38 -45.83 -20.15
CA ASP A 68 -24.45 -45.40 -19.27
C ASP A 68 -23.99 -44.29 -18.31
N VAL A 69 -22.78 -44.43 -17.74
CA VAL A 69 -22.19 -43.36 -16.91
C VAL A 69 -21.99 -42.07 -17.72
N ALA A 70 -21.57 -42.17 -18.98
CA ALA A 70 -21.47 -41.00 -19.86
C ALA A 70 -22.83 -40.34 -20.11
N GLY A 71 -23.89 -41.13 -20.31
CA GLY A 71 -25.26 -40.62 -20.41
C GLY A 71 -25.71 -39.89 -19.14
N LEU A 72 -25.42 -40.44 -17.97
CA LEU A 72 -25.70 -39.82 -16.66
C LEU A 72 -24.93 -38.51 -16.46
N LEU A 73 -23.64 -38.48 -16.80
CA LEU A 73 -22.83 -37.25 -16.74
C LEU A 73 -23.38 -36.17 -17.67
N SER A 74 -23.76 -36.55 -18.90
CA SER A 74 -24.38 -35.62 -19.84
C SER A 74 -25.70 -35.05 -19.31
N ALA A 75 -26.53 -35.88 -18.68
CA ALA A 75 -27.78 -35.45 -18.07
C ALA A 75 -27.54 -34.53 -16.86
N ALA A 76 -26.54 -34.84 -16.02
CA ALA A 76 -26.19 -34.00 -14.86
C ALA A 76 -25.67 -32.62 -15.27
N ILE A 77 -24.90 -32.54 -16.35
CA ILE A 77 -24.44 -31.27 -16.93
C ILE A 77 -25.62 -30.47 -17.50
N ALA A 78 -26.55 -31.14 -18.17
CA ALA A 78 -27.71 -30.52 -18.81
C ALA A 78 -28.86 -30.16 -17.86
N ALA A 79 -28.83 -30.62 -16.60
CA ALA A 79 -29.89 -30.37 -15.64
C ALA A 79 -29.99 -28.86 -15.31
N ASP A 80 -31.22 -28.34 -15.34
CA ASP A 80 -31.57 -26.90 -15.24
C ASP A 80 -31.47 -26.34 -13.79
N GLY A 81 -30.46 -26.78 -13.04
CA GLY A 81 -30.23 -26.45 -11.64
C GLY A 81 -29.20 -25.35 -11.42
N THR A 82 -29.00 -24.97 -10.16
CA THR A 82 -27.85 -24.13 -9.79
C THR A 82 -26.54 -24.84 -10.16
N CYS A 83 -25.53 -24.09 -10.60
CA CYS A 83 -24.27 -24.69 -11.08
C CYS A 83 -23.53 -25.50 -10.00
N GLN A 84 -23.78 -25.21 -8.71
CA GLN A 84 -23.25 -26.01 -7.61
C GLN A 84 -23.87 -27.42 -7.58
N ALA A 85 -25.20 -27.53 -7.69
CA ALA A 85 -25.88 -28.82 -7.69
C ALA A 85 -25.44 -29.69 -8.86
N SER A 86 -25.30 -29.11 -10.06
CA SER A 86 -24.77 -29.83 -11.22
C SER A 86 -23.32 -30.30 -11.00
N SER A 87 -22.47 -29.46 -10.39
CA SER A 87 -21.08 -29.83 -10.07
C SER A 87 -21.01 -30.98 -9.07
N ASP A 88 -21.80 -30.93 -7.99
CA ASP A 88 -21.81 -31.97 -6.97
C ASP A 88 -22.31 -33.32 -7.53
N LYS A 89 -23.32 -33.28 -8.42
CA LYS A 89 -23.79 -34.48 -9.14
C LYS A 89 -22.70 -35.05 -10.05
N VAL A 90 -22.03 -34.20 -10.82
CA VAL A 90 -20.90 -34.60 -11.67
C VAL A 90 -19.78 -35.19 -10.81
N GLN A 91 -19.46 -34.58 -9.67
CA GLN A 91 -18.46 -35.09 -8.73
C GLN A 91 -18.81 -36.49 -8.21
N ALA A 92 -20.07 -36.70 -7.81
CA ALA A 92 -20.55 -38.00 -7.36
C ALA A 92 -20.46 -39.07 -8.46
N LEU A 93 -20.95 -38.75 -9.67
CA LEU A 93 -20.89 -39.66 -10.82
C LEU A 93 -19.44 -39.96 -11.25
N CYS A 94 -18.52 -39.01 -11.11
CA CYS A 94 -17.09 -39.21 -11.39
C CYS A 94 -16.44 -40.29 -10.50
N ARG A 95 -17.07 -40.69 -9.40
CA ARG A 95 -16.57 -41.77 -8.51
C ARG A 95 -16.92 -43.17 -9.01
N LEU A 96 -17.82 -43.32 -9.99
CA LEU A 96 -18.23 -44.62 -10.50
C LEU A 96 -17.10 -45.28 -11.33
N PRO A 97 -16.87 -46.60 -11.22
CA PRO A 97 -15.82 -47.30 -11.98
C PRO A 97 -15.95 -47.17 -13.50
N GLY A 98 -17.18 -47.08 -14.01
CA GLY A 98 -17.46 -46.88 -15.43
C GLY A 98 -16.82 -45.61 -16.02
N THR A 99 -16.46 -44.63 -15.18
CA THR A 99 -15.82 -43.39 -15.63
C THR A 99 -14.41 -43.59 -16.19
N GLN A 100 -13.73 -44.66 -15.79
CA GLN A 100 -12.37 -44.98 -16.23
C GLN A 100 -12.29 -45.31 -17.73
N ARG A 101 -13.42 -45.66 -18.36
CA ARG A 101 -13.50 -46.12 -19.76
C ARG A 101 -14.44 -45.27 -20.62
N ILE A 102 -14.71 -44.03 -20.24
CA ILE A 102 -15.54 -43.11 -21.03
C ILE A 102 -14.82 -42.76 -22.35
N GLN A 103 -15.49 -42.92 -23.48
CA GLN A 103 -14.94 -42.59 -24.80
C GLN A 103 -15.28 -41.17 -25.27
N CYS A 104 -16.27 -40.51 -24.66
CA CYS A 104 -16.79 -39.20 -25.08
C CYS A 104 -16.38 -38.02 -24.18
N ALA A 105 -15.23 -38.12 -23.49
CA ALA A 105 -14.77 -37.09 -22.54
C ALA A 105 -14.69 -35.68 -23.15
N ALA A 106 -14.28 -35.56 -24.42
CA ALA A 106 -14.22 -34.27 -25.12
C ALA A 106 -15.60 -33.60 -25.26
N ALA A 107 -16.65 -34.38 -25.53
CA ALA A 107 -18.02 -33.87 -25.66
C ALA A 107 -18.58 -33.42 -24.31
N LEU A 108 -18.34 -34.22 -23.25
CA LEU A 108 -18.75 -33.89 -21.88
C LEU A 108 -18.07 -32.60 -21.38
N LEU A 109 -16.75 -32.46 -21.60
CA LEU A 109 -16.01 -31.24 -21.23
C LEU A 109 -16.52 -30.01 -21.97
N ARG A 110 -16.83 -30.11 -23.26
CA ARG A 110 -17.41 -28.99 -24.03
C ARG A 110 -18.77 -28.57 -23.46
N ALA A 111 -19.61 -29.52 -23.06
CA ALA A 111 -20.88 -29.23 -22.42
C ALA A 111 -20.68 -28.57 -21.05
N ALA A 112 -19.80 -29.13 -20.22
CA ALA A 112 -19.51 -28.60 -18.88
C ALA A 112 -18.94 -27.18 -18.92
N VAL A 113 -18.02 -26.89 -19.85
CA VAL A 113 -17.47 -25.54 -20.04
C VAL A 113 -18.57 -24.52 -20.34
N LYS A 114 -19.54 -24.87 -21.18
CA LYS A 114 -20.67 -23.98 -21.49
C LYS A 114 -21.54 -23.71 -20.27
N VAL A 115 -21.80 -24.72 -19.45
CA VAL A 115 -22.60 -24.58 -18.22
C VAL A 115 -21.86 -23.73 -17.18
N ASP A 116 -20.60 -24.07 -16.90
CA ASP A 116 -19.75 -23.34 -15.94
C ASP A 116 -19.58 -21.86 -16.33
N SER A 117 -19.61 -21.54 -17.64
CA SER A 117 -19.44 -20.17 -18.13
C SER A 117 -20.55 -19.19 -17.77
N HIS A 118 -21.75 -19.70 -17.48
CA HIS A 118 -22.86 -18.85 -17.05
C HIS A 118 -22.78 -18.51 -15.55
N ASN A 119 -21.81 -19.05 -14.81
CA ASN A 119 -21.76 -18.93 -13.36
C ASN A 119 -20.40 -18.42 -12.84
N VAL A 120 -20.29 -17.10 -12.71
CA VAL A 120 -19.06 -16.38 -12.29
C VAL A 120 -18.65 -16.68 -10.83
N ARG A 121 -19.46 -17.42 -10.05
CA ARG A 121 -19.25 -17.60 -8.60
C ARG A 121 -18.61 -18.93 -8.19
N LEU A 122 -18.44 -19.90 -9.09
CA LEU A 122 -17.86 -21.18 -8.73
C LEU A 122 -16.34 -21.08 -8.55
N SER A 123 -15.84 -21.74 -7.51
CA SER A 123 -14.39 -21.91 -7.32
C SER A 123 -13.84 -22.90 -8.34
N ALA A 124 -12.55 -22.75 -8.70
CA ALA A 124 -11.89 -23.62 -9.69
C ALA A 124 -11.92 -25.12 -9.33
N ASP A 125 -12.02 -25.45 -8.04
CA ASP A 125 -12.01 -26.84 -7.56
C ASP A 125 -13.41 -27.46 -7.47
N SER A 126 -14.47 -26.67 -7.70
CA SER A 126 -15.87 -27.05 -7.53
C SER A 126 -16.70 -26.86 -8.81
N SER A 127 -16.08 -27.00 -9.98
CA SER A 127 -16.75 -26.86 -11.27
C SER A 127 -16.91 -28.22 -11.96
N CYS A 128 -17.96 -28.37 -12.78
CA CYS A 128 -18.17 -29.56 -13.59
C CYS A 128 -16.93 -29.87 -14.45
N THR A 129 -16.33 -28.82 -15.04
CA THR A 129 -15.12 -28.93 -15.84
C THR A 129 -13.94 -29.47 -15.04
N ALA A 130 -13.74 -29.01 -13.80
CA ALA A 130 -12.63 -29.46 -12.96
C ALA A 130 -12.73 -30.95 -12.62
N HIS A 131 -13.92 -31.43 -12.25
CA HIS A 131 -14.15 -32.85 -11.98
C HIS A 131 -13.95 -33.71 -13.23
N LEU A 132 -14.45 -33.28 -14.38
CA LEU A 132 -14.29 -34.01 -15.64
C LEU A 132 -12.83 -34.01 -16.14
N CYS A 133 -12.09 -32.92 -15.92
CA CYS A 133 -10.66 -32.86 -16.25
C CYS A 133 -9.83 -33.88 -15.45
N ALA A 134 -10.27 -34.30 -14.27
CA ALA A 134 -9.59 -35.30 -13.46
C ALA A 134 -9.79 -36.75 -13.95
N LEU A 135 -10.70 -36.99 -14.90
CA LEU A 135 -10.97 -38.33 -15.41
C LEU A 135 -9.81 -38.85 -16.30
N PRO A 136 -9.48 -40.15 -16.25
CA PRO A 136 -8.45 -40.73 -17.12
C PRO A 136 -8.70 -40.48 -18.61
N ALA A 137 -9.95 -40.54 -19.04
CA ALA A 137 -10.33 -40.26 -20.43
C ALA A 137 -10.05 -38.80 -20.85
N ALA A 138 -10.12 -37.84 -19.92
CA ALA A 138 -9.73 -36.46 -20.17
C ALA A 138 -8.20 -36.30 -20.28
N GLN A 139 -7.44 -37.15 -19.59
CA GLN A 139 -5.98 -37.19 -19.69
C GLN A 139 -5.49 -37.74 -21.05
N LEU A 140 -6.35 -38.47 -21.77
CA LEU A 140 -6.07 -39.05 -23.10
C LEU A 140 -6.61 -38.21 -24.26
N LEU A 141 -7.05 -36.97 -24.02
CA LEU A 141 -7.52 -36.10 -25.09
C LEU A 141 -6.44 -35.84 -26.15
N SER A 142 -6.87 -35.69 -27.39
CA SER A 142 -5.99 -35.24 -28.47
C SER A 142 -5.65 -33.75 -28.27
N GLY A 143 -4.50 -33.32 -28.80
CA GLY A 143 -4.15 -31.89 -28.83
C GLY A 143 -5.21 -31.04 -29.57
N ALA A 144 -5.85 -31.61 -30.60
CA ALA A 144 -6.94 -30.96 -31.33
C ALA A 144 -8.20 -30.74 -30.47
N ASP A 145 -8.60 -31.74 -29.68
CA ASP A 145 -9.74 -31.61 -28.76
C ASP A 145 -9.46 -30.58 -27.65
N CYS A 146 -8.24 -30.60 -27.10
CA CYS A 146 -7.82 -29.65 -26.08
C CYS A 146 -7.78 -28.21 -26.63
N LEU A 147 -7.29 -28.03 -27.86
CA LEU A 147 -7.32 -26.73 -28.55
C LEU A 147 -8.75 -26.21 -28.73
N GLN A 148 -9.70 -27.06 -29.15
CA GLN A 148 -11.09 -26.64 -29.27
C GLN A 148 -11.70 -26.24 -27.92
N LEU A 149 -11.38 -26.96 -26.84
CA LEU A 149 -11.77 -26.57 -25.48
C LEU A 149 -11.19 -25.21 -25.09
N LEU A 150 -9.89 -24.99 -25.34
CA LEU A 150 -9.22 -23.71 -25.07
C LEU A 150 -9.84 -22.54 -25.84
N ARG A 151 -10.22 -22.74 -27.10
CA ARG A 151 -10.91 -21.70 -27.90
C ARG A 151 -12.22 -21.27 -27.25
N VAL A 152 -12.99 -22.23 -26.75
CA VAL A 152 -14.25 -21.95 -26.06
C VAL A 152 -13.97 -21.23 -24.73
N VAL A 153 -13.10 -21.75 -23.85
CA VAL A 153 -12.84 -21.10 -22.54
C VAL A 153 -12.14 -19.76 -22.63
N VAL A 154 -11.40 -19.46 -23.71
CA VAL A 154 -10.80 -18.13 -23.92
C VAL A 154 -11.86 -17.08 -24.31
N GLN A 155 -12.85 -17.49 -25.11
CA GLN A 155 -14.01 -16.65 -25.44
C GLN A 155 -14.91 -16.42 -24.22
N LEU A 156 -14.97 -17.40 -23.33
CA LEU A 156 -15.68 -17.28 -22.07
C LEU A 156 -14.81 -16.52 -21.06
N SER A 157 -15.39 -15.60 -20.33
CA SER A 157 -14.63 -14.72 -19.44
C SER A 157 -14.05 -15.38 -18.17
N SER A 158 -14.02 -16.72 -18.05
CA SER A 158 -13.50 -17.44 -16.87
C SER A 158 -12.00 -17.78 -16.89
N SER A 159 -11.26 -17.24 -15.93
CA SER A 159 -9.82 -17.47 -15.77
C SER A 159 -9.50 -18.84 -15.17
N GLU A 160 -10.38 -19.30 -14.28
CA GLU A 160 -10.32 -20.58 -13.60
C GLU A 160 -10.44 -21.72 -14.61
N LEU A 161 -11.44 -21.68 -15.49
CA LEU A 161 -11.62 -22.69 -16.55
C LEU A 161 -10.43 -22.73 -17.50
N THR A 162 -9.88 -21.57 -17.87
CA THR A 162 -8.68 -21.49 -18.71
C THR A 162 -7.49 -22.19 -18.05
N CYS A 163 -7.27 -21.94 -16.76
CA CYS A 163 -6.18 -22.59 -16.00
C CYS A 163 -6.40 -24.11 -15.90
N THR A 164 -7.62 -24.55 -15.62
CA THR A 164 -7.97 -25.97 -15.51
C THR A 164 -7.73 -26.72 -16.82
N VAL A 165 -8.17 -26.16 -17.95
CA VAL A 165 -7.96 -26.80 -19.27
C VAL A 165 -6.47 -26.79 -19.65
N CYS A 166 -5.71 -25.74 -19.33
CA CYS A 166 -4.26 -25.69 -19.58
C CYS A 166 -3.46 -26.74 -18.79
N ARG A 167 -4.02 -27.34 -17.73
CA ARG A 167 -3.37 -28.42 -16.96
C ARG A 167 -3.56 -29.81 -17.57
N LEU A 168 -4.40 -29.97 -18.59
CA LEU A 168 -4.56 -31.25 -19.27
C LEU A 168 -3.25 -31.63 -20.00
N PRO A 169 -2.83 -32.91 -19.98
CA PRO A 169 -1.63 -33.36 -20.70
C PRO A 169 -1.68 -33.01 -22.19
N ALA A 170 -2.88 -33.10 -22.79
CA ALA A 170 -3.15 -32.74 -24.17
C ALA A 170 -2.76 -31.29 -24.54
N ALA A 171 -2.78 -30.36 -23.57
CA ALA A 171 -2.41 -28.96 -23.77
C ALA A 171 -0.92 -28.79 -24.11
N GLN A 172 -0.07 -29.75 -23.73
CA GLN A 172 1.37 -29.74 -24.03
C GLN A 172 1.67 -29.95 -25.51
N PHE A 173 0.74 -30.54 -26.27
CA PHE A 173 0.87 -30.84 -27.70
C PHE A 173 0.29 -29.76 -28.61
N ILE A 174 -0.19 -28.64 -28.05
CA ILE A 174 -0.73 -27.55 -28.85
C ILE A 174 0.43 -26.77 -29.48
N GLY A 175 0.39 -26.61 -30.80
CA GLY A 175 1.41 -25.91 -31.58
C GLY A 175 1.51 -24.42 -31.23
N SER A 176 2.69 -23.83 -31.49
CA SER A 176 2.96 -22.42 -31.19
C SER A 176 2.04 -21.45 -31.93
N SER A 177 1.70 -21.75 -33.19
CA SER A 177 0.76 -20.95 -33.99
C SER A 177 -0.65 -20.93 -33.39
N ASP A 178 -1.11 -22.06 -32.86
CA ASP A 178 -2.42 -22.17 -32.22
C ASP A 178 -2.45 -21.44 -30.86
N ILE A 179 -1.37 -21.53 -30.07
CA ILE A 179 -1.25 -20.75 -28.83
C ILE A 179 -1.20 -19.25 -29.12
N ALA A 180 -0.46 -18.82 -30.14
CA ALA A 180 -0.47 -17.42 -30.57
C ALA A 180 -1.87 -16.97 -30.99
N ALA A 181 -2.63 -17.81 -31.71
CA ALA A 181 -4.02 -17.51 -32.05
C ALA A 181 -4.94 -17.40 -30.81
N LEU A 182 -4.78 -18.28 -29.82
CA LEU A 182 -5.52 -18.23 -28.56
C LEU A 182 -5.21 -16.95 -27.76
N VAL A 183 -3.92 -16.61 -27.62
CA VAL A 183 -3.49 -15.39 -26.92
C VAL A 183 -4.01 -14.15 -27.64
N ARG A 184 -3.97 -14.12 -28.98
CA ARG A 184 -4.52 -13.02 -29.77
C ARG A 184 -6.02 -12.86 -29.54
N ALA A 185 -6.77 -13.96 -29.54
CA ALA A 185 -8.21 -13.94 -29.26
C ALA A 185 -8.51 -13.40 -27.85
N LEU A 186 -7.74 -13.82 -26.84
CA LEU A 186 -7.84 -13.31 -25.47
C LEU A 186 -7.61 -11.80 -25.37
N LEU A 187 -6.58 -11.29 -26.05
CA LEU A 187 -6.26 -9.86 -26.05
C LEU A 187 -7.36 -9.04 -26.74
N GLN A 188 -7.91 -9.57 -27.83
CA GLN A 188 -9.01 -8.93 -28.58
C GLN A 188 -10.30 -8.86 -27.75
N THR A 189 -10.69 -9.93 -27.05
CA THR A 189 -11.88 -9.91 -26.18
C THR A 189 -11.71 -8.96 -24.99
N SER A 190 -10.51 -8.91 -24.40
CA SER A 190 -10.19 -7.97 -23.31
C SER A 190 -10.20 -6.50 -23.75
N ALA A 191 -9.81 -6.21 -25.00
CA ALA A 191 -9.88 -4.84 -25.51
C ALA A 191 -11.32 -4.32 -25.64
N ALA A 192 -12.30 -5.20 -25.85
CA ALA A 192 -13.72 -4.86 -25.97
C ALA A 192 -14.43 -4.78 -24.60
N ALA A 193 -13.97 -5.52 -23.59
CA ALA A 193 -14.64 -5.64 -22.28
C ALA A 193 -14.02 -4.69 -21.24
N VAL A 194 -14.65 -3.54 -20.97
CA VAL A 194 -14.15 -2.51 -20.03
C VAL A 194 -14.26 -2.93 -18.54
N LYS A 195 -14.95 -4.04 -18.22
CA LYS A 195 -15.38 -4.35 -16.84
C LYS A 195 -14.66 -5.51 -16.13
N GLU A 196 -13.80 -6.28 -16.79
CA GLU A 196 -13.26 -7.51 -16.18
C GLU A 196 -11.75 -7.44 -15.93
N TRP A 197 -11.37 -7.60 -14.66
CA TRP A 197 -10.00 -7.46 -14.14
C TRP A 197 -9.13 -8.74 -14.29
N CYS A 198 -9.61 -9.78 -15.00
CA CYS A 198 -9.00 -11.11 -14.99
C CYS A 198 -8.15 -11.59 -16.20
N PRO A 199 -7.81 -10.80 -17.26
CA PRO A 199 -7.04 -11.31 -18.40
C PRO A 199 -5.65 -11.88 -18.06
N LEU A 200 -5.00 -11.36 -17.02
CA LEU A 200 -3.62 -11.70 -16.69
C LEU A 200 -3.44 -13.19 -16.30
N VAL A 201 -4.40 -13.75 -15.56
CA VAL A 201 -4.32 -15.15 -15.11
C VAL A 201 -4.41 -16.10 -16.30
N LYS A 202 -5.35 -15.83 -17.24
CA LYS A 202 -5.48 -16.58 -18.51
C LYS A 202 -4.23 -16.47 -19.36
N LEU A 203 -3.72 -15.25 -19.51
CA LEU A 203 -2.55 -14.98 -20.33
C LEU A 203 -1.33 -15.74 -19.82
N ARG A 204 -1.10 -15.75 -18.50
CA ARG A 204 -0.01 -16.53 -17.88
C ARG A 204 -0.18 -18.03 -18.08
N ALA A 205 -1.40 -18.55 -17.94
CA ALA A 205 -1.67 -19.98 -18.15
C ALA A 205 -1.35 -20.39 -19.60
N LEU A 206 -1.79 -19.60 -20.59
CA LEU A 206 -1.50 -19.86 -22.00
C LEU A 206 0.00 -19.72 -22.33
N CYS A 207 0.67 -18.69 -21.80
CA CYS A 207 2.11 -18.46 -22.04
C CYS A 207 3.02 -19.47 -21.31
N ALA A 208 2.49 -20.23 -20.34
CA ALA A 208 3.20 -21.31 -19.67
C ALA A 208 3.20 -22.63 -20.47
N LEU A 209 2.38 -22.74 -21.53
CA LEU A 209 2.34 -23.95 -22.35
C LEU A 209 3.62 -24.11 -23.19
N PRO A 210 4.10 -25.35 -23.43
CA PRO A 210 5.32 -25.60 -24.21
C PRO A 210 5.33 -24.95 -25.59
N GLY A 211 4.22 -24.97 -26.33
CA GLY A 211 4.14 -24.32 -27.63
C GLY A 211 4.27 -22.79 -27.56
N ALA A 212 3.99 -22.15 -26.41
CA ALA A 212 4.21 -20.72 -26.24
C ALA A 212 5.71 -20.37 -26.27
N GLN A 213 6.55 -21.29 -25.78
CA GLN A 213 8.02 -21.16 -25.81
C GLN A 213 8.60 -21.26 -27.23
N GLN A 214 7.79 -21.74 -28.19
CA GLN A 214 8.15 -21.90 -29.60
C GLN A 214 7.46 -20.86 -30.51
N ILE A 215 6.85 -19.82 -29.94
CA ILE A 215 6.28 -18.70 -30.71
C ILE A 215 7.41 -17.97 -31.42
N CYS A 216 7.26 -17.77 -32.74
CA CYS A 216 8.27 -17.09 -33.55
C CYS A 216 8.33 -15.57 -33.24
N THR A 217 9.38 -14.90 -33.69
CA THR A 217 9.58 -13.45 -33.50
C THR A 217 8.42 -12.63 -34.03
N ASP A 218 7.90 -12.99 -35.19
CA ASP A 218 6.88 -12.21 -35.89
C ASP A 218 5.53 -12.33 -35.19
N ASP A 219 5.18 -13.54 -34.75
CA ASP A 219 3.98 -13.75 -33.94
C ASP A 219 4.09 -13.07 -32.58
N ALA A 220 5.24 -13.12 -31.91
CA ALA A 220 5.45 -12.43 -30.64
C ALA A 220 5.31 -10.91 -30.80
N ALA A 221 5.86 -10.33 -31.86
CA ALA A 221 5.68 -8.92 -32.19
C ALA A 221 4.20 -8.58 -32.45
N ALA A 222 3.49 -9.44 -33.20
CA ALA A 222 2.06 -9.27 -33.46
C ALA A 222 1.21 -9.38 -32.18
N LEU A 223 1.57 -10.24 -31.23
CA LEU A 223 0.92 -10.37 -29.93
C LEU A 223 1.15 -9.12 -29.06
N LEU A 224 2.39 -8.62 -28.99
CA LEU A 224 2.69 -7.37 -28.28
C LEU A 224 1.92 -6.20 -28.89
N GLN A 225 1.84 -6.12 -30.21
CA GLN A 225 1.04 -5.11 -30.91
C GLN A 225 -0.45 -5.23 -30.59
N ALA A 226 -1.00 -6.45 -30.52
CA ALA A 226 -2.40 -6.70 -30.16
C ALA A 226 -2.71 -6.37 -28.69
N ALA A 227 -1.72 -6.54 -27.80
CA ALA A 227 -1.86 -6.23 -26.38
C ALA A 227 -1.92 -4.73 -26.11
N MET A 228 -1.32 -3.90 -26.99
CA MET A 228 -1.38 -2.45 -26.88
C MET A 228 -2.84 -2.01 -26.71
N PRO A 229 -3.78 -2.37 -27.63
CA PRO A 229 -5.19 -2.68 -27.45
C PRO A 229 -5.87 -2.49 -26.12
N CYS A 230 -5.40 -3.30 -25.19
CA CYS A 230 -6.19 -3.77 -24.08
C CYS A 230 -6.28 -2.69 -22.99
N PHE A 231 -7.35 -2.73 -22.21
CA PHE A 231 -7.46 -1.92 -21.01
C PHE A 231 -6.27 -2.20 -20.07
N ASP A 232 -5.92 -3.48 -19.94
CA ASP A 232 -4.85 -4.02 -19.09
C ASP A 232 -3.50 -4.25 -19.81
N ALA A 233 -3.17 -3.43 -20.81
CA ALA A 233 -1.90 -3.55 -21.56
C ALA A 233 -0.67 -3.60 -20.62
N TRP A 234 -0.71 -2.84 -19.52
CA TRP A 234 0.34 -2.80 -18.49
C TRP A 234 0.59 -4.15 -17.79
N MET A 235 -0.39 -5.05 -17.76
CA MET A 235 -0.23 -6.41 -17.24
C MET A 235 0.11 -7.43 -18.33
N ALA A 236 -0.46 -7.26 -19.53
CA ALA A 236 -0.31 -8.21 -20.62
C ALA A 236 1.10 -8.16 -21.24
N VAL A 237 1.60 -6.95 -21.50
CA VAL A 237 2.88 -6.71 -22.15
C VAL A 237 4.06 -7.33 -21.39
N PRO A 238 4.20 -7.18 -20.07
CA PRO A 238 5.28 -7.86 -19.34
C PRO A 238 5.29 -9.38 -19.51
N VAL A 239 4.12 -10.02 -19.53
CA VAL A 239 4.03 -11.48 -19.73
C VAL A 239 4.42 -11.86 -21.15
N LEU A 240 3.99 -11.10 -22.16
CA LEU A 240 4.35 -11.37 -23.55
C LEU A 240 5.83 -11.12 -23.83
N CYS A 241 6.44 -10.13 -23.15
CA CYS A 241 7.86 -9.88 -23.26
C CYS A 241 8.70 -11.06 -22.77
N THR A 242 8.21 -11.95 -21.90
CA THR A 242 8.99 -13.13 -21.45
C THR A 242 9.06 -14.25 -22.48
N LEU A 243 8.27 -14.19 -23.57
CA LEU A 243 8.30 -15.21 -24.61
C LEU A 243 9.65 -15.22 -25.35
N PRO A 244 10.25 -16.39 -25.65
CA PRO A 244 11.51 -16.46 -26.38
C PRO A 244 11.48 -15.74 -27.73
N GLY A 245 10.36 -15.79 -28.46
CA GLY A 245 10.17 -15.02 -29.69
C GLY A 245 10.20 -13.51 -29.47
N ALA A 246 9.66 -13.01 -28.36
CA ALA A 246 9.69 -11.58 -28.02
C ALA A 246 11.12 -11.10 -27.73
N GLN A 247 11.90 -11.91 -27.02
CA GLN A 247 13.30 -11.64 -26.70
C GLN A 247 14.22 -11.55 -27.93
N GLN A 248 13.77 -12.08 -29.07
CA GLN A 248 14.49 -12.10 -30.35
C GLN A 248 13.99 -11.05 -31.35
N ILE A 249 13.02 -10.19 -30.98
CA ILE A 249 12.53 -9.12 -31.85
C ILE A 249 13.69 -8.17 -32.18
N ARG A 250 13.88 -7.89 -33.48
CA ARG A 250 14.93 -6.99 -33.98
C ARG A 250 14.66 -5.54 -33.57
N ARG A 251 15.70 -4.72 -33.66
CA ARG A 251 15.66 -3.30 -33.30
C ARG A 251 14.50 -2.56 -33.96
N GLU A 252 14.23 -2.82 -35.24
CA GLU A 252 13.15 -2.18 -36.00
C GLU A 252 11.78 -2.54 -35.41
N GLY A 253 11.58 -3.81 -35.06
CA GLY A 253 10.34 -4.28 -34.44
C GLY A 253 10.12 -3.66 -33.05
N VAL A 254 11.17 -3.60 -32.22
CA VAL A 254 11.09 -2.94 -30.90
C VAL A 254 10.82 -1.44 -31.06
N ALA A 255 11.46 -0.78 -32.02
CA ALA A 255 11.21 0.63 -32.31
C ALA A 255 9.74 0.88 -32.69
N SER A 256 9.16 0.04 -33.57
CA SER A 256 7.75 0.13 -33.93
C SER A 256 6.81 -0.10 -32.74
N LEU A 257 7.10 -1.08 -31.88
CA LEU A 257 6.29 -1.35 -30.69
C LEU A 257 6.34 -0.20 -29.67
N VAL A 258 7.54 0.34 -29.38
CA VAL A 258 7.72 1.48 -28.47
C VAL A 258 7.02 2.72 -29.03
N GLN A 259 7.13 2.97 -30.33
CA GLN A 259 6.43 4.08 -30.97
C GLN A 259 4.91 3.93 -30.85
N ALA A 260 4.37 2.74 -31.13
CA ALA A 260 2.94 2.46 -31.02
C ALA A 260 2.42 2.63 -29.58
N ALA A 261 3.19 2.20 -28.57
CA ALA A 261 2.87 2.40 -27.16
C ALA A 261 2.80 3.90 -26.80
N VAL A 262 3.83 4.68 -27.16
CA VAL A 262 3.86 6.13 -26.93
C VAL A 262 2.71 6.84 -27.63
N GLU A 263 2.44 6.52 -28.90
CA GLU A 263 1.37 7.17 -29.68
C GLU A 263 -0.02 6.94 -29.11
N ARG A 264 -0.24 5.75 -28.52
CA ARG A 264 -1.48 5.37 -27.83
C ARG A 264 -1.60 6.07 -26.48
N ASP A 265 -0.54 6.10 -25.68
CA ASP A 265 -0.56 6.70 -24.35
C ASP A 265 -0.90 8.20 -24.40
N LEU A 266 -0.50 8.88 -25.47
CA LEU A 266 -0.86 10.27 -25.76
C LEU A 266 -2.37 10.50 -26.01
N LEU A 267 -3.15 9.45 -26.25
CA LEU A 267 -4.59 9.53 -26.47
C LEU A 267 -5.42 9.21 -25.21
N ARG A 268 -4.80 8.75 -24.12
CA ARG A 268 -5.49 8.44 -22.86
C ARG A 268 -5.50 9.63 -21.90
N PRO A 269 -6.54 9.80 -21.06
CA PRO A 269 -6.56 10.82 -20.02
C PRO A 269 -5.37 10.65 -19.05
N PRO A 270 -4.79 11.75 -18.55
CA PRO A 270 -3.73 11.68 -17.55
C PRO A 270 -4.22 10.96 -16.28
N GLY A 271 -3.55 9.89 -15.88
CA GLY A 271 -3.90 9.08 -14.70
C GLY A 271 -4.10 7.58 -14.96
N HIS A 272 -3.80 7.06 -16.14
CA HIS A 272 -3.78 5.61 -16.43
C HIS A 272 -2.34 5.14 -16.67
N PHE A 273 -2.02 3.92 -16.23
CA PHE A 273 -0.68 3.29 -16.13
C PHE A 273 0.05 3.01 -17.48
N ALA A 274 0.08 3.99 -18.37
CA ALA A 274 0.79 4.03 -19.65
C ALA A 274 2.28 3.67 -19.52
N GLU A 275 2.94 4.21 -18.49
CA GLU A 275 4.40 4.12 -18.30
C GLU A 275 4.91 2.68 -18.15
N CYS A 276 4.08 1.75 -17.68
CA CYS A 276 4.44 0.33 -17.55
C CYS A 276 4.60 -0.38 -18.90
N THR A 277 3.87 0.04 -19.94
CA THR A 277 3.90 -0.65 -21.24
C THR A 277 5.18 -0.36 -22.00
N VAL A 278 5.55 0.92 -22.13
CA VAL A 278 6.82 1.34 -22.74
C VAL A 278 8.01 0.76 -21.97
N HIS A 279 7.91 0.70 -20.64
CA HIS A 279 8.95 0.13 -19.78
C HIS A 279 9.29 -1.32 -20.15
N HIS A 280 8.30 -2.21 -20.24
CA HIS A 280 8.55 -3.63 -20.54
C HIS A 280 8.99 -3.86 -21.98
N LEU A 281 8.59 -3.01 -22.93
CA LEU A 281 9.14 -3.06 -24.29
C LEU A 281 10.61 -2.65 -24.32
N CYS A 282 11.02 -1.71 -23.46
CA CYS A 282 12.41 -1.31 -23.30
C CYS A 282 13.29 -2.36 -22.59
N GLU A 283 12.70 -3.41 -22.01
CA GLU A 283 13.45 -4.55 -21.46
C GLU A 283 13.83 -5.59 -22.52
N LEU A 284 13.27 -5.50 -23.73
CA LEU A 284 13.64 -6.38 -24.83
C LEU A 284 15.10 -6.12 -25.24
N PRO A 285 15.92 -7.15 -25.52
CA PRO A 285 17.36 -6.99 -25.80
C PRO A 285 17.67 -5.97 -26.91
N ALA A 286 16.85 -5.90 -27.96
CA ALA A 286 17.05 -4.97 -29.05
C ALA A 286 16.69 -3.51 -28.73
N ALA A 287 15.99 -3.24 -27.61
CA ALA A 287 15.73 -1.88 -27.13
C ALA A 287 17.02 -1.13 -26.79
N MET A 288 18.05 -1.83 -26.32
CA MET A 288 19.37 -1.26 -26.02
C MET A 288 20.09 -0.72 -27.27
N GLN A 289 19.63 -1.10 -28.46
CA GLN A 289 20.18 -0.67 -29.74
C GLN A 289 19.42 0.52 -30.34
N LEU A 290 18.38 1.03 -29.67
CA LEU A 290 17.66 2.22 -30.11
C LEU A 290 18.57 3.45 -30.02
N THR A 291 18.58 4.24 -31.09
CA THR A 291 19.45 5.41 -31.17
C THR A 291 18.89 6.58 -30.36
N ARG A 292 19.79 7.45 -29.90
CA ARG A 292 19.41 8.71 -29.25
C ARG A 292 18.45 9.55 -30.10
N SER A 293 18.65 9.59 -31.42
CA SER A 293 17.78 10.33 -32.35
C SER A 293 16.37 9.76 -32.40
N PHE A 294 16.21 8.44 -32.35
CA PHE A 294 14.90 7.80 -32.27
C PHE A 294 14.17 8.17 -30.97
N VAL A 295 14.84 8.04 -29.82
CA VAL A 295 14.27 8.39 -28.50
C VAL A 295 13.90 9.87 -28.44
N GLN A 296 14.77 10.76 -28.93
CA GLN A 296 14.47 12.18 -29.01
C GLN A 296 13.28 12.48 -29.93
N GLY A 297 13.17 11.76 -31.05
CA GLY A 297 12.01 11.87 -31.96
C GLY A 297 10.70 11.48 -31.28
N LEU A 298 10.70 10.43 -30.44
CA LEU A 298 9.52 10.06 -29.65
C LEU A 298 9.16 11.11 -28.60
N ILE A 299 10.14 11.66 -27.88
CA ILE A 299 9.94 12.74 -26.90
C ILE A 299 9.31 13.96 -27.59
N ASN A 300 9.85 14.35 -28.74
CA ASN A 300 9.35 15.50 -29.50
C ASN A 300 7.91 15.26 -30.01
N LYS A 301 7.61 14.06 -30.52
CA LYS A 301 6.24 13.68 -30.92
C LYS A 301 5.27 13.68 -29.74
N ALA A 302 5.71 13.19 -28.58
CA ALA A 302 4.92 13.15 -27.35
C ALA A 302 4.60 14.56 -26.83
N ALA A 303 5.60 15.45 -26.82
CA ALA A 303 5.43 16.86 -26.46
C ALA A 303 4.45 17.56 -27.41
N ALA A 304 4.66 17.46 -28.72
CA ALA A 304 3.82 18.12 -29.72
C ALA A 304 2.35 17.68 -29.67
N LYS A 305 2.09 16.37 -29.47
CA LYS A 305 0.72 15.85 -29.38
C LYS A 305 0.02 16.31 -28.09
N ARG A 306 0.76 16.41 -26.97
CA ARG A 306 0.23 16.87 -25.68
C ARG A 306 -0.21 18.34 -25.74
N ASP A 307 0.53 19.19 -26.44
CA ASP A 307 0.14 20.58 -26.72
C ASP A 307 -1.17 20.65 -27.52
N THR A 308 -1.32 19.82 -28.56
CA THR A 308 -2.56 19.79 -29.37
C THR A 308 -3.77 19.23 -28.60
N THR A 309 -3.59 18.24 -27.73
CA THR A 309 -4.69 17.68 -26.92
C THR A 309 -5.17 18.69 -25.89
N TRP A 310 -4.26 19.48 -25.28
CA TRP A 310 -4.61 20.55 -24.34
C TRP A 310 -5.39 21.69 -25.03
N LEU A 311 -4.98 22.07 -26.25
CA LEU A 311 -5.70 23.04 -27.07
C LEU A 311 -7.13 22.61 -27.43
N ASN A 312 -7.37 21.30 -27.57
CA ASN A 312 -8.67 20.72 -27.96
C ASN A 312 -9.59 20.31 -26.79
N MET A 313 -9.19 20.54 -25.54
CA MET A 313 -10.08 20.31 -24.38
C MET A 313 -11.25 21.31 -24.37
N SER A 314 -12.42 20.88 -23.87
CA SER A 314 -13.62 21.73 -23.78
C SER A 314 -13.40 22.91 -22.84
N ASP A 315 -14.07 24.04 -23.12
CA ASP A 315 -13.95 25.26 -22.32
C ASP A 315 -14.31 25.04 -20.84
N ALA A 316 -15.20 24.09 -20.53
CA ALA A 316 -15.54 23.69 -19.16
C ALA A 316 -14.36 23.06 -18.40
N SER A 317 -13.50 22.31 -19.09
CA SER A 317 -12.30 21.71 -18.49
C SER A 317 -11.16 22.72 -18.35
N LYS A 318 -11.08 23.69 -19.27
CA LYS A 318 -10.16 24.84 -19.17
C LYS A 318 -10.59 25.81 -18.05
N GLN A 319 -11.90 25.98 -17.84
CA GLN A 319 -12.49 26.81 -16.77
C GLN A 319 -12.15 26.31 -15.36
N GLN A 320 -12.00 25.00 -15.16
CA GLN A 320 -11.64 24.43 -13.85
C GLN A 320 -10.14 24.59 -13.52
N ALA A 321 -9.29 24.79 -14.53
CA ALA A 321 -7.85 25.01 -14.35
C ALA A 321 -7.47 26.50 -14.27
N ALA A 322 -8.30 27.41 -14.80
CA ALA A 322 -8.03 28.85 -14.86
C ALA A 322 -8.50 29.65 -13.63
N ALA A 323 -8.89 28.99 -12.54
CA ALA A 323 -9.26 29.63 -11.27
C ALA A 323 -8.01 30.01 -10.44
N GLU A 324 -7.01 30.62 -11.08
CA GLU A 324 -5.85 31.25 -10.42
C GLU A 324 -6.09 32.76 -10.23
N GLU A 325 -5.46 33.31 -9.19
CA GLU A 325 -5.69 34.62 -8.58
C GLU A 325 -5.79 35.80 -9.57
N LEU A 326 -6.91 36.54 -9.52
CA LEU A 326 -7.08 37.79 -10.26
C LEU A 326 -6.15 38.87 -9.70
N SER A 327 -5.36 39.50 -10.56
CA SER A 327 -4.40 40.56 -10.18
C SER A 327 -4.89 41.95 -10.65
N PRO A 328 -4.46 43.05 -9.98
CA PRO A 328 -4.67 44.40 -10.50
C PRO A 328 -4.19 44.53 -11.95
N GLY A 329 -5.04 45.05 -12.83
CA GLY A 329 -4.85 45.16 -14.28
C GLY A 329 -5.58 44.11 -15.12
N ASP A 330 -6.08 43.03 -14.50
CA ASP A 330 -6.83 42.02 -15.22
C ASP A 330 -8.20 42.55 -15.66
N HIS A 331 -8.59 42.28 -16.90
CA HIS A 331 -9.91 42.68 -17.41
C HIS A 331 -10.91 41.57 -17.13
N VAL A 332 -12.02 41.91 -16.47
CA VAL A 332 -13.06 40.97 -16.04
C VAL A 332 -14.44 41.39 -16.56
N GLU A 333 -15.30 40.40 -16.81
CA GLU A 333 -16.70 40.59 -17.20
C GLU A 333 -17.62 40.07 -16.08
N TRP A 334 -18.73 40.76 -15.76
CA TRP A 334 -19.70 40.28 -14.77
C TRP A 334 -21.14 40.65 -15.14
N GLY A 335 -22.11 39.92 -14.59
CA GLY A 335 -23.54 40.15 -14.83
C GLY A 335 -24.08 41.39 -14.09
N ALA A 336 -24.82 42.26 -14.77
CA ALA A 336 -25.54 43.37 -14.16
C ALA A 336 -26.85 42.88 -13.51
N PRO A 337 -27.13 43.19 -12.22
CA PRO A 337 -28.25 42.60 -11.48
C PRO A 337 -29.66 42.89 -12.01
N VAL A 338 -29.85 43.89 -12.89
CA VAL A 338 -31.19 44.45 -13.17
C VAL A 338 -31.69 44.24 -14.61
N ARG A 339 -30.85 43.87 -15.60
CA ARG A 339 -31.31 43.69 -17.01
C ARG A 339 -30.52 42.68 -17.86
N GLY A 340 -29.95 41.64 -17.25
CA GLY A 340 -29.27 40.56 -18.01
C GLY A 340 -28.09 41.00 -18.89
N GLY A 341 -27.59 42.23 -18.72
CA GLY A 341 -26.46 42.76 -19.48
C GLY A 341 -25.12 42.38 -18.85
N LYS A 342 -24.11 42.12 -19.68
CA LYS A 342 -22.72 41.92 -19.27
C LYS A 342 -22.04 43.28 -19.10
N THR A 343 -21.32 43.46 -17.99
CA THR A 343 -20.49 44.65 -17.72
C THR A 343 -19.03 44.23 -17.71
N ARG A 344 -18.16 45.07 -18.29
CA ARG A 344 -16.71 44.86 -18.30
C ARG A 344 -16.00 45.91 -17.46
N GLY A 345 -14.83 45.55 -16.96
CA GLY A 345 -14.01 46.41 -16.13
C GLY A 345 -12.64 45.83 -15.86
N GLU A 346 -11.74 46.66 -15.39
CA GLU A 346 -10.38 46.29 -15.01
C GLU A 346 -10.31 46.10 -13.50
N VAL A 347 -9.64 45.05 -13.02
CA VAL A 347 -9.37 44.84 -11.60
C VAL A 347 -8.44 45.95 -11.12
N VAL A 348 -8.89 46.71 -10.13
CA VAL A 348 -8.11 47.78 -9.51
C VAL A 348 -7.37 47.25 -8.30
N GLU A 349 -8.03 46.41 -7.49
CA GLU A 349 -7.52 45.98 -6.19
C GLU A 349 -8.25 44.72 -5.72
N VAL A 350 -7.53 43.84 -5.01
CA VAL A 350 -8.11 42.74 -4.23
C VAL A 350 -8.15 43.19 -2.77
N VAL A 351 -9.35 43.27 -2.21
CA VAL A 351 -9.59 43.81 -0.87
C VAL A 351 -9.83 42.65 0.10
N THR A 352 -9.04 42.59 1.17
CA THR A 352 -9.10 41.57 2.23
C THR A 352 -9.65 42.10 3.56
N GLU A 353 -10.05 43.36 3.63
CA GLU A 353 -10.64 44.00 4.81
C GLU A 353 -11.94 44.76 4.46
N ASP A 354 -12.80 44.98 5.45
CA ASP A 354 -14.07 45.71 5.27
C ASP A 354 -13.81 47.09 4.63
N THR A 355 -14.48 47.36 3.50
CA THR A 355 -14.24 48.58 2.72
C THR A 355 -15.54 49.19 2.18
N THR A 356 -15.48 50.45 1.78
CA THR A 356 -16.60 51.17 1.17
C THR A 356 -16.20 51.65 -0.22
N VAL A 357 -16.97 51.24 -1.23
CA VAL A 357 -16.78 51.69 -2.63
C VAL A 357 -18.04 52.40 -3.10
N GLY A 358 -17.93 53.71 -3.33
CA GLY A 358 -19.08 54.58 -3.55
C GLY A 358 -19.95 54.70 -2.29
N SER A 359 -21.26 54.50 -2.42
CA SER A 359 -22.20 54.52 -1.29
C SER A 359 -22.41 53.16 -0.61
N ASN A 360 -21.67 52.13 -1.03
CA ASN A 360 -21.89 50.75 -0.58
C ASN A 360 -20.73 50.27 0.30
N HIS A 361 -21.06 49.78 1.49
CA HIS A 361 -20.14 49.15 2.41
C HIS A 361 -20.11 47.63 2.21
N PHE A 362 -18.93 47.03 2.30
CA PHE A 362 -18.69 45.65 1.95
C PHE A 362 -17.80 44.97 2.96
N LYS A 363 -18.23 43.78 3.42
CA LYS A 363 -17.37 42.93 4.22
C LYS A 363 -16.37 42.15 3.36
N ALA A 364 -15.10 42.21 3.72
CA ALA A 364 -14.06 41.39 3.14
C ALA A 364 -13.12 40.91 4.25
N THR A 365 -12.59 39.71 4.08
CA THR A 365 -11.66 39.07 5.02
C THR A 365 -10.54 38.43 4.21
N GLU A 366 -9.41 38.14 4.84
CA GLU A 366 -8.31 37.39 4.22
C GLU A 366 -8.79 36.05 3.61
N ASP A 367 -9.75 35.39 4.26
CA ASP A 367 -10.36 34.13 3.80
C ASP A 367 -11.48 34.30 2.74
N ASN A 368 -11.95 35.54 2.49
CA ASN A 368 -12.98 35.85 1.48
C ASN A 368 -12.72 37.23 0.85
N PRO A 369 -11.62 37.34 0.07
CA PRO A 369 -11.27 38.60 -0.56
C PRO A 369 -12.34 39.02 -1.57
N LYS A 370 -12.47 40.33 -1.78
CA LYS A 370 -13.38 40.92 -2.76
C LYS A 370 -12.59 41.66 -3.82
N VAL A 371 -13.05 41.65 -5.06
CA VAL A 371 -12.34 42.32 -6.15
C VAL A 371 -13.01 43.66 -6.46
N LYS A 372 -12.22 44.73 -6.35
CA LYS A 372 -12.62 46.08 -6.75
C LYS A 372 -12.28 46.26 -8.21
N VAL A 373 -13.25 46.63 -9.03
CA VAL A 373 -13.09 46.77 -10.48
C VAL A 373 -13.50 48.15 -10.94
N LYS A 374 -12.81 48.70 -11.94
CA LYS A 374 -13.19 49.95 -12.59
C LYS A 374 -13.97 49.61 -13.85
N SER A 375 -15.25 49.97 -13.89
CA SER A 375 -16.09 49.68 -15.05
C SER A 375 -15.60 50.46 -16.27
N GLU A 376 -15.36 49.76 -17.38
CA GLU A 376 -15.00 50.39 -18.66
C GLU A 376 -16.10 51.33 -19.16
N LYS A 377 -17.37 50.98 -18.91
CA LYS A 377 -18.53 51.74 -19.41
C LYS A 377 -18.76 53.04 -18.65
N SER A 378 -18.63 53.03 -17.32
CA SER A 378 -18.95 54.18 -16.48
C SER A 378 -17.73 54.94 -15.97
N GLY A 379 -16.53 54.35 -16.08
CA GLY A 379 -15.29 54.84 -15.49
C GLY A 379 -15.28 54.80 -13.95
N LYS A 380 -16.38 54.40 -13.31
CA LYS A 380 -16.51 54.35 -11.86
C LYS A 380 -16.01 53.01 -11.32
N GLU A 381 -15.34 53.10 -10.17
CA GLU A 381 -15.01 51.93 -9.37
C GLU A 381 -16.30 51.34 -8.80
N THR A 382 -16.47 50.05 -9.03
CA THR A 382 -17.56 49.25 -8.48
C THR A 382 -16.96 47.97 -7.92
N LYS A 383 -17.66 47.37 -6.97
CA LYS A 383 -17.30 46.03 -6.52
C LYS A 383 -17.74 45.02 -7.57
N ALA A 384 -16.86 44.08 -7.91
CA ALA A 384 -17.25 42.81 -8.52
C ALA A 384 -17.24 41.72 -7.45
N LEU A 385 -18.36 41.00 -7.40
CA LEU A 385 -18.62 39.62 -6.95
C LEU A 385 -17.72 38.93 -5.90
N ASP A 386 -18.34 38.06 -5.08
CA ASP A 386 -17.63 37.07 -4.26
C ASP A 386 -16.64 36.28 -5.11
N HIS A 387 -15.37 36.23 -4.68
CA HIS A 387 -14.30 35.50 -5.36
C HIS A 387 -14.67 34.02 -5.61
N ASN A 388 -15.57 33.46 -4.79
CA ASN A 388 -15.96 32.05 -4.82
C ASN A 388 -17.39 31.72 -5.30
N ASN A 389 -18.29 32.70 -5.52
CA ASN A 389 -19.74 32.38 -5.63
C ASN A 389 -20.48 32.82 -6.90
N ASN A 390 -19.84 33.45 -7.89
CA ASN A 390 -20.51 33.72 -9.17
C ASN A 390 -19.58 33.45 -10.36
N ALA A 391 -19.73 32.25 -10.94
CA ALA A 391 -19.10 31.88 -12.20
C ALA A 391 -19.61 32.77 -13.34
N SER A 392 -18.82 33.78 -13.74
CA SER A 392 -18.73 34.34 -15.11
C SER A 392 -17.70 35.49 -15.23
N ALA A 393 -16.65 35.55 -14.39
CA ALA A 393 -15.54 36.48 -14.62
C ALA A 393 -14.48 35.84 -15.53
N MET A 394 -14.47 36.23 -16.80
CA MET A 394 -13.40 35.89 -17.75
C MET A 394 -12.27 36.91 -17.65
N ALA A 395 -11.04 36.46 -17.39
CA ALA A 395 -9.84 37.28 -17.60
C ALA A 395 -9.60 37.45 -19.10
N LEU A 396 -9.59 38.69 -19.60
CA LEU A 396 -9.53 39.00 -21.05
C LEU A 396 -8.11 39.20 -21.62
N ASN A 397 -7.06 39.13 -20.80
CA ASN A 397 -5.68 39.38 -21.25
C ASN A 397 -4.86 38.09 -21.39
N ALA A 398 -4.70 37.61 -22.63
CA ALA A 398 -3.58 36.75 -23.01
C ALA A 398 -2.45 37.62 -23.59
N ARG A 399 -1.56 38.13 -22.73
CA ARG A 399 -0.23 38.58 -23.17
C ARG A 399 0.73 37.41 -23.08
N VAL A 400 1.03 36.83 -24.23
CA VAL A 400 2.20 35.97 -24.45
C VAL A 400 3.44 36.85 -24.28
N THR A 401 4.02 36.82 -23.09
CA THR A 401 5.41 37.22 -22.88
C THR A 401 6.14 36.01 -22.33
N THR A 402 7.17 35.60 -23.07
CA THR A 402 8.09 34.51 -22.78
C THR A 402 8.67 34.60 -21.37
N ALA A 403 8.05 33.91 -20.42
CA ALA A 403 8.65 33.47 -19.18
C ALA A 403 8.54 31.94 -19.17
N GLN A 404 9.68 31.25 -18.95
CA GLN A 404 9.72 29.79 -18.84
C GLN A 404 8.84 29.34 -17.66
N ILE A 405 7.67 28.80 -17.98
CA ILE A 405 6.79 28.12 -17.01
C ILE A 405 7.42 26.74 -16.73
N PRO A 406 7.64 26.33 -15.47
CA PRO A 406 8.13 25.00 -15.17
C PRO A 406 7.08 23.95 -15.57
N LEU A 407 7.48 22.98 -16.39
CA LEU A 407 6.62 21.89 -16.84
C LEU A 407 6.27 20.95 -15.67
N PRO A 408 4.98 20.61 -15.43
CA PRO A 408 4.59 19.59 -14.47
C PRO A 408 4.61 18.21 -15.14
N GLY A 409 5.65 17.43 -14.86
CA GLY A 409 5.80 16.07 -15.39
C GLY A 409 6.92 15.31 -14.72
N GLY A 410 6.77 15.00 -13.43
CA GLY A 410 7.69 14.12 -12.72
C GLY A 410 7.68 12.71 -13.34
N LEU A 411 8.85 12.28 -13.82
CA LEU A 411 9.14 10.93 -14.31
C LEU A 411 8.94 9.93 -13.16
N GLN A 412 8.02 8.95 -13.27
CA GLN A 412 7.96 7.87 -12.26
C GLN A 412 9.08 6.86 -12.50
N VAL A 413 9.81 6.53 -11.44
CA VAL A 413 10.97 5.65 -11.50
C VAL A 413 10.52 4.22 -11.19
N ASN A 414 10.44 3.37 -12.22
CA ASN A 414 10.25 1.92 -12.02
C ASN A 414 11.61 1.26 -11.70
N CYS A 415 11.59 0.55 -10.59
CA CYS A 415 12.74 0.08 -9.86
C CYS A 415 13.34 -1.24 -10.31
N SER A 416 12.71 -1.85 -11.29
CA SER A 416 13.15 -3.12 -11.86
C SER A 416 13.93 -2.95 -13.18
N SER A 417 13.85 -1.80 -13.88
CA SER A 417 14.51 -1.70 -15.20
C SER A 417 16.04 -1.62 -15.15
N PRO A 418 16.71 -2.20 -16.16
CA PRO A 418 18.10 -1.90 -16.50
C PRO A 418 18.34 -0.41 -16.75
N LEU A 419 17.37 0.33 -17.31
CA LEU A 419 17.49 1.76 -17.60
C LEU A 419 17.60 2.60 -16.31
N THR A 420 16.85 2.27 -15.26
CA THR A 420 16.95 2.91 -13.93
C THR A 420 18.27 2.56 -13.23
N ARG A 421 18.80 1.35 -13.43
CA ARG A 421 20.16 0.98 -12.96
C ARG A 421 21.25 1.72 -13.73
N LEU A 422 21.03 2.03 -15.00
CA LEU A 422 21.93 2.82 -15.85
C LEU A 422 21.86 4.33 -15.54
N LEU A 423 20.67 4.84 -15.20
CA LEU A 423 20.45 6.26 -14.93
C LEU A 423 20.73 6.67 -13.47
N GLY A 424 20.78 5.72 -12.53
CA GLY A 424 21.24 5.98 -11.17
C GLY A 424 20.44 7.06 -10.44
N ASN A 425 19.12 7.12 -10.67
CA ASN A 425 18.26 8.14 -10.05
C ASN A 425 18.22 7.92 -8.53
N VAL A 426 19.01 8.73 -7.83
CA VAL A 426 19.06 8.84 -6.39
C VAL A 426 18.35 10.13 -6.01
N ILE A 427 17.46 10.07 -5.03
CA ILE A 427 16.86 11.24 -4.41
C ILE A 427 17.75 11.60 -3.23
N THR A 428 18.29 12.81 -3.22
CA THR A 428 18.94 13.33 -2.02
C THR A 428 17.84 13.76 -1.05
N ILE A 429 17.88 13.25 0.18
CA ILE A 429 16.95 13.62 1.24
C ILE A 429 17.70 14.52 2.20
N GLY A 430 17.37 15.81 2.20
CA GLY A 430 17.91 16.76 3.16
C GLY A 430 17.47 16.41 4.59
N PRO A 431 18.32 16.64 5.61
CA PRO A 431 18.01 16.34 7.02
C PRO A 431 16.87 17.18 7.63
N ALA A 432 16.26 18.10 6.88
CA ALA A 432 15.18 18.95 7.36
C ALA A 432 14.09 19.27 6.31
N ASP A 433 14.22 18.75 5.09
CA ASP A 433 13.58 19.38 3.94
C ASP A 433 12.53 18.51 3.27
N VAL A 434 12.05 17.41 3.86
CA VAL A 434 11.04 16.62 3.13
C VAL A 434 9.75 17.43 2.92
N CYS A 435 9.33 18.19 3.92
CA CYS A 435 8.18 19.08 3.80
C CYS A 435 8.40 20.24 2.82
N HIS A 436 9.66 20.66 2.64
CA HIS A 436 10.07 21.73 1.74
C HIS A 436 10.25 21.21 0.30
N ASP A 437 11.07 20.18 0.11
CA ASP A 437 11.52 19.61 -1.15
C ASP A 437 10.46 18.77 -1.86
N PHE A 438 9.63 18.03 -1.12
CA PHE A 438 8.58 17.21 -1.74
C PHE A 438 7.26 17.96 -1.92
N GLY A 439 7.20 19.21 -1.46
CA GLY A 439 6.07 20.13 -1.60
C GLY A 439 4.74 19.39 -1.53
N MET A 440 4.20 19.14 -0.35
CA MET A 440 2.96 18.36 -0.15
C MET A 440 1.71 18.94 -0.86
N GLY A 441 1.85 20.02 -1.65
CA GLY A 441 0.92 20.43 -2.70
C GLY A 441 1.04 19.66 -4.03
N SER A 442 1.99 18.73 -4.20
CA SER A 442 2.07 17.80 -5.34
C SER A 442 1.36 16.49 -5.00
N PRO A 443 0.08 16.30 -5.39
CA PRO A 443 -0.72 15.13 -5.01
C PRO A 443 -0.23 13.80 -5.63
N LYS A 444 0.95 13.74 -6.24
CA LYS A 444 1.37 12.61 -7.09
C LYS A 444 2.57 11.81 -6.59
N ILE A 445 3.50 12.41 -5.83
CA ILE A 445 4.78 11.75 -5.52
C ILE A 445 4.66 10.88 -4.26
N ILE A 446 4.15 11.44 -3.17
CA ILE A 446 4.06 10.75 -1.88
C ILE A 446 2.95 9.68 -1.83
N PRO A 447 1.74 9.90 -2.39
CA PRO A 447 0.69 8.89 -2.35
C PRO A 447 1.08 7.58 -3.04
N CYS A 448 1.87 7.63 -4.12
CA CYS A 448 2.30 6.42 -4.83
C CYS A 448 3.36 5.62 -4.05
N VAL A 449 4.33 6.31 -3.43
CA VAL A 449 5.37 5.65 -2.61
C VAL A 449 4.76 5.08 -1.33
N ILE A 450 3.90 5.85 -0.67
CA ILE A 450 3.16 5.38 0.50
C ILE A 450 2.22 4.25 0.11
N GLN A 451 1.52 4.30 -1.03
CA GLN A 451 0.62 3.22 -1.44
C GLN A 451 1.36 1.89 -1.67
N ASN A 452 2.55 1.92 -2.27
CA ASN A 452 3.36 0.71 -2.45
C ASN A 452 3.89 0.18 -1.12
N ILE A 453 4.36 1.07 -0.23
CA ILE A 453 4.73 0.72 1.15
C ILE A 453 3.52 0.10 1.88
N LEU A 454 2.34 0.70 1.78
CA LEU A 454 1.12 0.20 2.42
C LEU A 454 0.66 -1.15 1.84
N ASN A 455 0.76 -1.34 0.53
CA ASN A 455 0.42 -2.60 -0.12
C ASN A 455 1.40 -3.72 0.27
N ASP A 456 2.70 -3.44 0.34
CA ASP A 456 3.70 -4.43 0.76
C ASP A 456 3.64 -4.69 2.27
N VAL A 457 3.47 -3.65 3.09
CA VAL A 457 3.33 -3.79 4.54
C VAL A 457 2.05 -4.55 4.86
N SER A 458 0.90 -4.18 4.28
CA SER A 458 -0.38 -4.89 4.50
C SER A 458 -0.34 -6.37 4.08
N ARG A 459 0.45 -6.72 3.05
CA ARG A 459 0.70 -8.11 2.65
C ARG A 459 1.62 -8.86 3.60
N GLN A 460 2.53 -8.18 4.31
CA GLN A 460 3.40 -8.81 5.30
C GLN A 460 2.74 -8.99 6.69
N VAL A 461 1.67 -8.27 7.01
CA VAL A 461 0.89 -8.45 8.26
C VAL A 461 0.14 -9.80 8.32
N SER A 462 0.07 -10.55 7.22
CA SER A 462 -0.58 -11.88 7.18
C SER A 462 0.38 -13.06 7.35
N GLY A 463 1.67 -12.81 7.58
CA GLY A 463 2.66 -13.87 7.78
C GLY A 463 2.48 -14.57 9.13
N ARG A 464 2.50 -15.92 9.13
CA ARG A 464 2.64 -16.77 10.33
C ARG A 464 3.71 -16.18 11.26
N CYS A 465 3.50 -16.20 12.59
CA CYS A 465 4.52 -15.71 13.50
C CYS A 465 5.79 -16.53 13.27
N LYS A 466 6.88 -15.83 12.94
CA LYS A 466 8.22 -16.34 13.15
C LYS A 466 8.70 -15.64 14.41
N PRO A 467 8.98 -16.37 15.52
CA PRO A 467 9.48 -15.75 16.73
C PRO A 467 10.80 -15.06 16.42
N HIS A 468 10.73 -13.74 16.21
CA HIS A 468 11.93 -12.93 16.15
C HIS A 468 12.50 -12.88 17.56
N VAL A 469 13.78 -13.18 17.68
CA VAL A 469 14.48 -13.14 18.97
C VAL A 469 14.40 -11.70 19.49
N GLN A 470 13.71 -11.51 20.62
CA GLN A 470 13.73 -10.25 21.36
C GLN A 470 15.17 -9.97 21.77
N ALA A 471 15.64 -8.75 21.51
CA ALA A 471 16.98 -8.35 21.90
C ALA A 471 17.08 -8.40 23.44
N PRO A 472 18.18 -8.92 24.01
CA PRO A 472 18.39 -8.83 25.44
C PRO A 472 18.47 -7.35 25.84
N VAL A 473 17.66 -6.95 26.82
CA VAL A 473 17.71 -5.58 27.35
C VAL A 473 18.74 -5.54 28.46
N LYS A 474 19.81 -4.77 28.28
CA LYS A 474 20.81 -4.56 29.34
C LYS A 474 20.21 -3.71 30.46
N SER A 475 20.45 -4.12 31.70
CA SER A 475 20.05 -3.41 32.93
C SER A 475 21.16 -2.53 33.50
N ILE A 476 22.30 -2.44 32.81
CA ILE A 476 23.47 -1.66 33.24
C ILE A 476 23.98 -0.81 32.05
N SER A 477 24.32 0.45 32.32
CA SER A 477 24.92 1.39 31.36
C SER A 477 26.37 1.06 31.05
N ALA A 478 26.94 1.71 30.03
CA ALA A 478 28.37 1.63 29.74
C ALA A 478 29.25 2.11 30.92
N ALA A 479 28.71 3.00 31.78
CA ALA A 479 29.36 3.51 32.98
C ALA A 479 29.12 2.65 34.24
N GLY A 480 28.46 1.49 34.11
CA GLY A 480 28.23 0.58 35.25
C GLY A 480 27.02 0.95 36.14
N GLN A 481 26.19 1.91 35.73
CA GLN A 481 25.01 2.33 36.49
C GLN A 481 23.79 1.47 36.12
N ALA A 482 22.90 1.21 37.07
CA ALA A 482 21.62 0.56 36.78
C ALA A 482 20.79 1.39 35.78
N ILE A 483 20.08 0.76 34.86
CA ILE A 483 19.16 1.42 33.92
C ILE A 483 17.85 0.65 33.78
N PRO A 484 16.71 1.33 33.55
CA PRO A 484 16.58 2.77 33.35
C PRO A 484 16.62 3.56 34.66
N GLN A 485 17.08 4.81 34.56
CA GLN A 485 17.01 5.81 35.63
C GLN A 485 15.80 6.73 35.41
N PRO A 486 15.20 7.29 36.48
CA PRO A 486 14.22 8.36 36.36
C PRO A 486 14.79 9.54 35.58
N LEU A 487 13.97 10.12 34.71
CA LEU A 487 14.39 11.26 33.90
C LEU A 487 14.40 12.55 34.73
N PRO A 488 15.51 13.33 34.75
CA PRO A 488 15.55 14.65 35.36
C PRO A 488 14.43 15.55 34.83
N ASP A 489 13.78 16.34 35.69
CA ASP A 489 12.73 17.29 35.26
C ASP A 489 13.36 18.51 34.57
N ARG A 490 13.10 18.65 33.27
CA ARG A 490 13.65 19.71 32.42
C ARG A 490 12.58 20.70 31.94
N ARG A 491 11.38 20.68 32.54
CA ARG A 491 10.28 21.57 32.17
C ARG A 491 10.50 23.01 32.65
N PRO A 492 9.93 24.02 31.97
CA PRO A 492 9.26 23.93 30.68
C PRO A 492 10.26 23.70 29.54
N LEU A 493 9.84 22.97 28.51
CA LEU A 493 10.67 22.68 27.33
C LEU A 493 10.64 23.85 26.35
N LEU A 494 11.43 24.90 26.65
CA LEU A 494 11.60 26.03 25.75
C LEU A 494 12.35 25.63 24.46
N PRO A 495 12.19 26.37 23.36
CA PRO A 495 13.09 26.23 22.21
C PRO A 495 14.56 26.31 22.67
N GLY A 496 15.40 25.37 22.24
CA GLY A 496 16.79 25.29 22.69
C GLY A 496 17.01 24.60 24.05
N ALA A 497 15.99 24.03 24.68
CA ALA A 497 16.13 23.38 26.01
C ALA A 497 17.24 22.31 26.10
N PHE A 498 17.67 21.74 24.97
CA PHE A 498 18.74 20.76 24.86
C PHE A 498 19.85 21.20 23.89
N GLU A 499 20.30 22.45 23.96
CA GLU A 499 21.44 22.93 23.17
C GLU A 499 22.71 22.10 23.41
N ASP A 500 23.00 21.75 24.67
CA ASP A 500 24.07 20.81 25.03
C ASP A 500 23.54 19.35 25.00
N GLN A 501 23.38 18.82 23.79
CA GLN A 501 22.94 17.42 23.61
C GLN A 501 23.99 16.42 24.09
N GLU A 502 25.27 16.78 24.11
CA GLU A 502 26.33 15.85 24.53
C GLU A 502 26.24 15.58 26.03
N ALA A 503 26.16 16.62 26.87
CA ALA A 503 25.98 16.46 28.31
C ALA A 503 24.68 15.71 28.63
N LEU A 504 23.58 16.05 27.92
CA LEU A 504 22.31 15.36 28.08
C LEU A 504 22.40 13.86 27.75
N LEU A 505 23.08 13.51 26.66
CA LEU A 505 23.26 12.12 26.25
C LEU A 505 24.19 11.36 27.21
N GLN A 506 25.22 11.99 27.76
CA GLN A 506 26.06 11.39 28.79
C GLN A 506 25.24 11.00 30.05
N GLU A 507 24.25 11.82 30.41
CA GLU A 507 23.38 11.58 31.56
C GLU A 507 22.27 10.55 31.26
N GLU A 508 21.57 10.67 30.13
CA GLU A 508 20.27 10.03 29.93
C GLU A 508 20.26 8.92 28.86
N ALA A 509 21.26 8.85 27.97
CA ALA A 509 21.16 8.01 26.78
C ALA A 509 21.12 6.50 27.07
N ALA A 510 21.69 6.05 28.19
CA ALA A 510 21.58 4.66 28.62
C ALA A 510 20.14 4.29 29.02
N THR A 511 19.40 5.23 29.65
CA THR A 511 17.96 5.10 29.87
C THR A 511 17.21 5.08 28.54
N HIS A 512 17.57 5.95 27.59
CA HIS A 512 16.94 5.97 26.26
C HIS A 512 17.11 4.62 25.54
N TYR A 513 18.30 4.01 25.60
CA TYR A 513 18.56 2.67 25.08
C TYR A 513 17.58 1.63 25.63
N TRP A 514 17.40 1.62 26.96
CA TRP A 514 16.51 0.65 27.62
C TRP A 514 15.08 0.77 27.08
N TYR A 515 14.58 2.00 26.94
CA TYR A 515 13.22 2.26 26.45
C TYR A 515 13.05 1.91 24.97
N ILE A 516 13.94 2.37 24.07
CA ILE A 516 13.81 2.05 22.64
C ILE A 516 13.92 0.54 22.39
N THR A 517 14.80 -0.16 23.12
CA THR A 517 14.95 -1.61 22.99
C THR A 517 13.66 -2.33 23.41
N ASN A 518 13.02 -1.92 24.50
CA ASN A 518 11.73 -2.48 24.92
C ASN A 518 10.58 -2.16 23.97
N VAL A 519 10.54 -0.95 23.42
CA VAL A 519 9.57 -0.56 22.40
C VAL A 519 9.71 -1.44 21.15
N ILE A 520 10.93 -1.70 20.68
CA ILE A 520 11.19 -2.59 19.55
C ILE A 520 10.93 -4.06 19.89
N ASN A 521 11.26 -4.51 21.11
CA ASN A 521 10.93 -5.86 21.57
C ASN A 521 9.41 -6.10 21.57
N LEU A 522 8.62 -5.13 22.04
CA LEU A 522 7.17 -5.19 21.95
C LEU A 522 6.71 -5.22 20.50
N PHE A 523 7.30 -4.39 19.64
CA PHE A 523 7.00 -4.38 18.21
C PHE A 523 7.21 -5.75 17.57
N VAL A 524 8.35 -6.41 17.82
CA VAL A 524 8.67 -7.73 17.21
C VAL A 524 7.87 -8.88 17.82
N PHE A 525 7.51 -8.79 19.10
CA PHE A 525 6.69 -9.79 19.80
C PHE A 525 5.21 -9.74 19.39
N ALA A 526 4.64 -8.54 19.18
CA ALA A 526 3.19 -8.35 19.05
C ALA A 526 2.46 -9.32 18.08
N PRO A 527 2.99 -9.65 16.89
CA PRO A 527 2.34 -10.61 15.98
C PRO A 527 2.26 -12.05 16.50
N CYS A 528 3.01 -12.42 17.54
CA CYS A 528 3.14 -13.78 18.05
C CYS A 528 2.18 -14.12 19.19
N GLN A 529 1.34 -13.16 19.64
CA GLN A 529 0.43 -13.38 20.76
C GLN A 529 -0.62 -14.48 20.48
N GLU A 530 -1.12 -14.61 19.25
CA GLU A 530 -2.16 -15.62 18.95
C GLU A 530 -1.66 -17.07 18.95
N GLU A 531 -0.39 -17.31 18.61
CA GLU A 531 0.16 -18.67 18.67
C GLU A 531 0.33 -19.13 20.13
N THR A 532 0.46 -18.21 21.08
CA THR A 532 0.63 -18.52 22.52
C THR A 532 -0.66 -18.95 23.21
N SER A 533 -1.85 -18.62 22.69
CA SER A 533 -3.12 -19.03 23.30
C SER A 533 -3.49 -20.48 23.01
N ASN A 534 -2.92 -21.08 21.96
CA ASN A 534 -3.14 -22.49 21.57
C ASN A 534 -1.89 -23.38 21.67
N ALA A 535 -0.67 -22.82 21.80
CA ALA A 535 0.56 -23.59 21.93
C ALA A 535 1.20 -23.40 23.31
N THR A 536 1.43 -24.52 24.02
CA THR A 536 2.11 -24.60 25.33
C THR A 536 3.59 -24.16 25.34
N SER A 537 4.11 -23.55 24.27
CA SER A 537 5.57 -23.37 24.09
C SER A 537 6.03 -22.10 23.36
N SER A 538 5.15 -21.19 22.94
CA SER A 538 5.63 -19.94 22.32
C SER A 538 6.03 -18.93 23.41
N PRO A 539 7.26 -18.37 23.38
CA PRO A 539 7.75 -17.49 24.44
C PRO A 539 6.98 -16.18 24.43
N GLY A 540 6.29 -15.88 25.53
CA GLY A 540 5.60 -14.61 25.73
C GLY A 540 6.52 -13.38 25.64
N PHE A 541 5.94 -12.18 25.77
CA PHE A 541 6.71 -10.95 25.84
C PHE A 541 7.77 -11.07 26.94
N LYS A 542 9.05 -10.86 26.59
CA LYS A 542 10.14 -11.05 27.53
C LYS A 542 10.30 -9.77 28.32
N VAL A 543 9.77 -9.77 29.53
CA VAL A 543 9.91 -8.66 30.47
C VAL A 543 11.40 -8.50 30.83
N PRO A 544 11.94 -7.27 30.87
CA PRO A 544 13.32 -7.03 31.29
C PRO A 544 13.59 -7.50 32.72
N ASP A 545 14.84 -7.90 32.99
CA ASP A 545 15.26 -8.32 34.32
C ASP A 545 15.04 -7.19 35.34
N GLY A 546 14.49 -7.55 36.50
CA GLY A 546 14.14 -6.57 37.54
C GLY A 546 12.85 -5.77 37.26
N TRP A 547 12.06 -6.17 36.26
CA TRP A 547 10.77 -5.57 35.95
C TRP A 547 9.65 -6.62 35.93
N SER A 548 8.42 -6.16 36.14
CA SER A 548 7.20 -6.96 36.07
C SER A 548 6.20 -6.34 35.10
N LEU A 549 5.46 -7.17 34.35
CA LEU A 549 4.39 -6.72 33.47
C LEU A 549 3.12 -6.46 34.30
N LEU A 550 2.69 -5.20 34.38
CA LEU A 550 1.44 -4.84 35.04
C LEU A 550 0.23 -4.99 34.11
N HIS A 551 0.40 -4.62 32.85
CA HIS A 551 -0.69 -4.60 31.87
C HIS A 551 -0.15 -4.65 30.45
N MET A 552 -0.92 -5.25 29.54
CA MET A 552 -0.69 -5.21 28.11
C MET A 552 -2.02 -5.02 27.42
N GLU A 553 -2.14 -4.00 26.59
CA GLU A 553 -3.39 -3.68 25.90
C GLU A 553 -3.23 -3.91 24.40
N ASN A 554 -4.24 -4.50 23.80
CA ASN A 554 -4.28 -4.72 22.37
C ASN A 554 -4.83 -3.48 21.66
N TYR A 555 -4.32 -3.22 20.46
CA TYR A 555 -5.01 -2.28 19.58
C TYR A 555 -6.32 -2.93 19.12
N PRO A 556 -7.48 -2.26 19.25
CA PRO A 556 -8.75 -2.86 18.86
C PRO A 556 -8.73 -3.26 17.38
N PRO A 557 -9.12 -4.51 17.03
CA PRO A 557 -9.14 -4.95 15.65
C PRO A 557 -10.16 -4.11 14.86
N GLN A 558 -9.76 -3.59 13.70
CA GLN A 558 -10.67 -2.87 12.80
C GLN A 558 -10.78 -3.58 11.45
N GLY A 559 -12.02 -3.85 11.03
CA GLY A 559 -12.34 -4.47 9.75
C GLY A 559 -12.36 -6.00 9.80
N LYS A 560 -12.08 -6.66 8.66
CA LYS A 560 -12.17 -8.13 8.50
C LYS A 560 -11.01 -8.91 9.15
N GLN A 561 -9.94 -8.24 9.60
CA GLN A 561 -8.85 -8.89 10.33
C GLN A 561 -9.30 -9.11 11.79
N ARG A 562 -9.28 -10.38 12.23
CA ARG A 562 -9.78 -10.81 13.54
C ARG A 562 -8.73 -10.79 14.67
N VAL A 563 -7.50 -10.40 14.35
CA VAL A 563 -6.34 -10.58 15.24
C VAL A 563 -6.03 -9.28 15.98
N ALA A 564 -6.30 -9.27 17.28
CA ALA A 564 -5.91 -8.18 18.17
C ALA A 564 -4.43 -8.37 18.56
N ILE A 565 -3.60 -7.35 18.35
CA ILE A 565 -2.17 -7.40 18.68
C ILE A 565 -1.80 -6.34 19.72
N PRO A 566 -0.86 -6.61 20.65
CA PRO A 566 -0.49 -5.68 21.71
C PRO A 566 0.03 -4.37 21.13
N ALA A 567 -0.51 -3.24 21.59
CA ALA A 567 -0.07 -1.89 21.19
C ALA A 567 0.90 -1.28 22.21
N TYR A 568 0.66 -1.53 23.51
CA TYR A 568 1.52 -1.05 24.57
C TYR A 568 1.57 -2.02 25.76
N ALA A 569 2.66 -1.93 26.53
CA ALA A 569 2.86 -2.64 27.78
C ALA A 569 3.20 -1.65 28.90
N VAL A 570 2.70 -1.92 30.10
CA VAL A 570 3.04 -1.18 31.33
C VAL A 570 3.87 -2.08 32.22
N LEU A 571 5.06 -1.63 32.56
CA LEU A 571 6.03 -2.33 33.36
C LEU A 571 6.23 -1.60 34.69
N LYS A 572 6.52 -2.34 35.75
CA LYS A 572 6.88 -1.81 37.06
C LYS A 572 8.20 -2.40 37.52
N SER A 573 9.08 -1.56 38.02
CA SER A 573 10.37 -1.99 38.58
C SER A 573 10.17 -2.86 39.82
N ALA A 574 11.14 -3.73 40.11
CA ALA A 574 11.07 -4.66 41.24
C ALA A 574 10.97 -3.96 42.60
N ASP A 575 11.60 -2.78 42.75
CA ASP A 575 11.47 -1.92 43.94
C ASP A 575 10.11 -1.20 44.02
N GLY A 576 9.31 -1.28 42.96
CA GLY A 576 8.01 -0.65 42.82
C GLY A 576 8.01 0.87 42.67
N ALA A 577 9.17 1.50 42.56
CA ALA A 577 9.33 2.95 42.51
C ALA A 577 9.12 3.54 41.11
N GLN A 578 9.30 2.74 40.05
CA GLN A 578 9.23 3.21 38.66
C GLN A 578 8.13 2.48 37.88
N MET A 579 7.44 3.25 37.02
CA MET A 579 6.53 2.76 36.01
C MET A 579 7.02 3.16 34.62
N ALA A 580 7.13 2.17 33.74
CA ALA A 580 7.49 2.34 32.34
C ALA A 580 6.30 1.97 31.45
N VAL A 581 5.87 2.88 30.58
CA VAL A 581 4.84 2.60 29.57
C VAL A 581 5.55 2.56 28.22
N VAL A 582 5.57 1.41 27.54
CA VAL A 582 6.23 1.24 26.24
C VAL A 582 5.20 0.98 25.15
N ILE A 583 5.23 1.80 24.09
CA ILE A 583 4.22 1.81 23.04
C ILE A 583 4.90 1.55 21.68
N ARG A 584 4.50 0.48 20.99
CA ARG A 584 5.11 0.13 19.69
C ARG A 584 4.60 1.04 18.56
N GLY A 585 5.36 1.06 17.46
CA GLY A 585 4.94 1.67 16.19
C GLY A 585 3.94 0.83 15.39
N THR A 586 3.72 1.20 14.14
CA THR A 586 2.65 0.71 13.24
C THR A 586 2.85 -0.71 12.73
N ARG A 587 1.81 -1.54 12.83
CA ARG A 587 1.77 -2.92 12.33
C ARG A 587 0.57 -3.20 11.44
N THR A 588 -0.63 -2.76 11.83
CA THR A 588 -1.86 -3.13 11.09
C THR A 588 -2.22 -2.09 10.02
N ALA A 589 -2.99 -2.51 9.01
CA ALA A 589 -3.52 -1.57 8.02
C ALA A 589 -4.42 -0.49 8.64
N ALA A 590 -5.09 -0.79 9.74
CA ALA A 590 -5.91 0.18 10.47
C ALA A 590 -5.05 1.23 11.18
N GLU A 591 -3.93 0.81 11.77
CA GLU A 591 -2.95 1.70 12.38
C GLU A 591 -2.31 2.61 11.32
N TRP A 592 -1.95 2.07 10.15
CA TRP A 592 -1.47 2.90 9.03
C TRP A 592 -2.50 3.92 8.53
N ARG A 593 -3.80 3.59 8.55
CA ARG A 593 -4.85 4.60 8.26
C ARG A 593 -4.88 5.70 9.32
N ALA A 594 -4.61 5.36 10.59
CA ALA A 594 -4.50 6.36 11.65
C ALA A 594 -3.27 7.26 11.43
N ASP A 595 -2.12 6.69 11.06
CA ASP A 595 -0.90 7.45 10.73
C ASP A 595 -1.12 8.48 9.64
N LEU A 596 -1.97 8.18 8.66
CA LEU A 596 -2.20 9.02 7.49
C LEU A 596 -3.45 9.92 7.64
N SER A 597 -4.10 9.90 8.81
CA SER A 597 -5.24 10.77 9.11
C SER A 597 -4.75 12.10 9.70
N TYR A 598 -4.32 12.99 8.81
CA TYR A 598 -3.74 14.30 9.15
C TYR A 598 -4.79 15.42 9.35
N ALA A 599 -6.08 15.09 9.33
CA ALA A 599 -7.10 16.04 9.73
C ALA A 599 -6.96 16.31 11.23
N GLN A 600 -7.06 17.57 11.65
CA GLN A 600 -7.08 17.91 13.07
C GLN A 600 -8.51 18.08 13.58
N VAL A 601 -8.70 17.75 14.84
CA VAL A 601 -9.97 17.85 15.56
C VAL A 601 -9.75 18.43 16.94
N ALA A 602 -10.76 19.12 17.47
CA ALA A 602 -10.80 19.52 18.87
C ALA A 602 -11.28 18.34 19.73
N ASP A 603 -10.70 18.19 20.92
CA ASP A 603 -11.13 17.21 21.92
C ASP A 603 -10.95 17.81 23.32
N PRO A 604 -11.93 17.73 24.23
CA PRO A 604 -11.85 18.33 25.56
C PRO A 604 -10.67 17.86 26.42
N SER A 605 -10.07 16.71 26.09
CA SER A 605 -8.90 16.18 26.79
C SER A 605 -7.60 16.91 26.44
N TYR A 606 -7.59 17.73 25.39
CA TYR A 606 -6.41 18.40 24.87
C TYR A 606 -6.71 19.87 24.53
N PRO A 607 -5.74 20.78 24.75
CA PRO A 607 -5.85 22.14 24.26
C PRO A 607 -5.64 22.19 22.74
N GLY A 608 -6.29 23.15 22.09
CA GLY A 608 -6.13 23.37 20.66
C GLY A 608 -6.71 22.26 19.79
N LEU A 609 -5.99 21.92 18.72
CA LEU A 609 -6.36 20.89 17.76
C LEU A 609 -5.28 19.81 17.70
N VAL A 610 -5.71 18.56 17.63
CA VAL A 610 -4.83 17.38 17.55
C VAL A 610 -5.21 16.52 16.35
N SER A 611 -4.28 15.72 15.83
CA SER A 611 -4.54 14.75 14.75
C SER A 611 -5.66 13.79 15.16
N LYS A 612 -6.65 13.64 14.29
CA LYS A 612 -7.77 12.70 14.47
C LYS A 612 -7.31 11.26 14.57
N GLY A 613 -6.34 10.86 13.74
CA GLY A 613 -5.78 9.51 13.75
C GLY A 613 -5.14 9.18 15.09
N PHE A 614 -4.19 10.00 15.53
CA PHE A 614 -3.48 9.80 16.79
C PHE A 614 -4.41 9.90 18.00
N LEU A 615 -5.40 10.81 17.97
CA LEU A 615 -6.41 10.92 19.02
C LEU A 615 -7.20 9.63 19.20
N THR A 616 -7.64 9.03 18.09
CA THR A 616 -8.40 7.78 18.11
C THR A 616 -7.58 6.67 18.76
N SER A 617 -6.32 6.55 18.38
CA SER A 617 -5.40 5.56 18.95
C SER A 617 -5.13 5.79 20.43
N ALA A 618 -4.83 7.03 20.84
CA ALA A 618 -4.57 7.37 22.23
C ALA A 618 -5.80 7.16 23.14
N ASN A 619 -7.00 7.47 22.64
CA ASN A 619 -8.25 7.26 23.39
C ASN A 619 -8.53 5.79 23.65
N ALA A 620 -8.13 4.88 22.76
CA ALA A 620 -8.28 3.45 22.99
C ALA A 620 -7.39 2.96 24.15
N LEU A 621 -6.21 3.55 24.34
CA LEU A 621 -5.24 3.10 25.35
C LEU A 621 -5.43 3.78 26.72
N TRP A 622 -6.03 4.97 26.74
CA TRP A 622 -6.13 5.81 27.94
C TRP A 622 -6.86 5.17 29.14
N PRO A 623 -8.01 4.50 29.01
CA PRO A 623 -8.75 4.00 30.19
C PRO A 623 -7.93 3.07 31.07
N ALA A 624 -7.21 2.12 30.48
CA ALA A 624 -6.36 1.19 31.21
C ALA A 624 -5.17 1.92 31.87
N LEU A 625 -4.52 2.84 31.16
CA LEU A 625 -3.42 3.62 31.72
C LEU A 625 -3.89 4.50 32.89
N GLN A 626 -5.05 5.14 32.79
CA GLN A 626 -5.62 5.97 33.85
C GLN A 626 -5.85 5.16 35.14
N LEU A 627 -6.39 3.94 35.02
CA LEU A 627 -6.58 3.04 36.16
C LEU A 627 -5.25 2.65 36.80
N LEU A 628 -4.21 2.39 36.00
CA LEU A 628 -2.87 2.06 36.50
C LEU A 628 -2.21 3.25 37.19
N LEU A 629 -2.33 4.47 36.65
CA LEU A 629 -1.86 5.68 37.33
C LEU A 629 -2.56 5.86 38.69
N GLN A 630 -3.87 5.63 38.74
CA GLN A 630 -4.60 5.70 40.01
C GLN A 630 -4.14 4.63 41.00
N ARG A 631 -3.95 3.39 40.54
CA ARG A 631 -3.56 2.26 41.40
C ARG A 631 -2.12 2.37 41.89
N GLU A 632 -1.19 2.65 41.00
CA GLU A 632 0.24 2.52 41.26
C GLU A 632 0.90 3.83 41.69
N VAL A 633 0.42 4.97 41.17
CA VAL A 633 0.99 6.30 41.47
C VAL A 633 0.22 6.98 42.58
N LEU A 634 -1.10 7.13 42.45
CA LEU A 634 -1.89 7.83 43.48
C LEU A 634 -2.00 7.00 44.76
N LYS A 635 -2.31 5.71 44.64
CA LYS A 635 -2.47 4.80 45.79
C LYS A 635 -1.22 3.97 46.11
N GLY A 636 -0.36 3.73 45.13
CA GLY A 636 0.80 2.83 45.25
C GLY A 636 2.11 3.54 45.63
N GLY A 637 3.24 2.92 45.32
CA GLY A 637 4.58 3.42 45.64
C GLY A 637 5.34 4.04 44.47
N VAL A 638 4.73 4.12 43.29
CA VAL A 638 5.42 4.63 42.09
C VAL A 638 5.69 6.13 42.24
N ALA A 639 6.96 6.49 42.17
CA ALA A 639 7.48 7.86 42.27
C ALA A 639 8.05 8.39 40.93
N SER A 640 8.16 7.54 39.91
CA SER A 640 8.58 7.93 38.56
C SER A 640 7.70 7.25 37.51
N VAL A 641 7.21 8.02 36.54
CA VAL A 641 6.44 7.53 35.40
C VAL A 641 7.09 8.03 34.13
N THR A 642 7.48 7.11 33.25
CA THR A 642 8.00 7.46 31.93
C THR A 642 7.23 6.71 30.84
N ILE A 643 6.74 7.46 29.85
CA ILE A 643 6.03 6.95 28.69
C ILE A 643 6.94 7.05 27.48
N ALA A 644 7.22 5.92 26.84
CA ALA A 644 8.06 5.85 25.66
C ALA A 644 7.30 5.25 24.49
N GLY A 645 7.60 5.74 23.29
CA GLY A 645 7.08 5.16 22.08
C GLY A 645 7.95 5.45 20.87
N HIS A 646 7.72 4.69 19.81
CA HIS A 646 8.38 4.85 18.51
C HIS A 646 7.35 5.03 17.40
N SER A 647 7.60 5.91 16.42
CA SER A 647 6.70 6.11 15.27
C SER A 647 5.27 6.51 15.71
N LEU A 648 4.23 5.82 15.23
CA LEU A 648 2.86 5.92 15.76
C LEU A 648 2.80 5.80 17.30
N GLY A 649 3.61 4.93 17.88
CA GLY A 649 3.73 4.76 19.34
C GLY A 649 4.22 6.02 20.03
N ALA A 650 5.10 6.80 19.41
CA ALA A 650 5.54 8.09 19.92
C ALA A 650 4.46 9.17 19.76
N ALA A 651 3.64 9.09 18.70
CA ALA A 651 2.46 9.95 18.55
C ALA A 651 1.47 9.73 19.71
N MET A 652 1.15 8.46 19.97
CA MET A 652 0.33 8.05 21.12
C MET A 652 1.00 8.43 22.44
N GLY A 653 2.31 8.23 22.57
CA GLY A 653 3.09 8.60 23.75
C GLY A 653 3.00 10.09 24.07
N THR A 654 3.05 10.96 23.06
CA THR A 654 2.87 12.41 23.18
C THR A 654 1.49 12.75 23.75
N MET A 655 0.44 12.12 23.24
CA MET A 655 -0.92 12.36 23.71
C MET A 655 -1.16 11.82 25.13
N LEU A 656 -0.70 10.60 25.39
CA LEU A 656 -0.88 9.92 26.67
C LEU A 656 -0.05 10.55 27.79
N SER A 657 1.16 11.04 27.52
CA SER A 657 1.99 11.72 28.53
C SER A 657 1.38 13.06 28.95
N TYR A 658 0.78 13.80 28.01
CA TYR A 658 0.03 15.02 28.34
C TYR A 658 -1.17 14.71 29.24
N ARG A 659 -2.01 13.75 28.85
CA ARG A 659 -3.18 13.36 29.68
C ARG A 659 -2.77 12.83 31.04
N ALA A 660 -1.71 12.02 31.10
CA ALA A 660 -1.16 11.51 32.35
C ALA A 660 -0.70 12.65 33.27
N GLN A 661 0.04 13.63 32.73
CA GLN A 661 0.46 14.78 33.51
C GLN A 661 -0.73 15.58 34.04
N VAL A 662 -1.70 15.92 33.18
CA VAL A 662 -2.90 16.67 33.60
C VAL A 662 -3.68 15.91 34.66
N PHE A 663 -3.85 14.60 34.49
CA PHE A 663 -4.52 13.76 35.48
C PHE A 663 -3.79 13.75 36.83
N LEU A 664 -2.46 13.64 36.83
CA LEU A 664 -1.66 13.64 38.05
C LEU A 664 -1.60 15.01 38.72
N ASP A 665 -1.42 16.10 37.96
CA ASP A 665 -1.46 17.49 38.45
C ASP A 665 -2.75 17.75 39.25
N GLN A 666 -3.89 17.23 38.76
CA GLN A 666 -5.20 17.41 39.39
C GLN A 666 -5.40 16.54 40.64
N ARG A 667 -4.75 15.38 40.72
CA ARG A 667 -5.09 14.33 41.71
C ARG A 667 -4.06 14.15 42.81
N LEU A 668 -2.77 14.38 42.53
CA LEU A 668 -1.69 14.24 43.51
C LEU A 668 -1.83 15.18 44.72
N PRO A 669 -2.23 16.46 44.57
CA PRO A 669 -2.43 17.34 45.72
C PRO A 669 -3.45 16.77 46.72
N ALA A 670 -4.56 16.22 46.21
CA ALA A 670 -5.60 15.62 47.03
C ALA A 670 -5.19 14.29 47.68
N SER A 671 -4.18 13.60 47.11
CA SER A 671 -3.63 12.37 47.69
C SER A 671 -2.47 12.62 48.68
N GLY A 672 -2.11 13.88 48.95
CA GLY A 672 -1.00 14.24 49.85
C GLY A 672 0.39 13.82 49.33
N LYS A 673 0.53 13.55 48.03
CA LYS A 673 1.79 13.12 47.42
C LYS A 673 2.51 14.28 46.76
N GLN A 674 3.83 14.16 46.67
CA GLN A 674 4.65 15.14 45.97
C GLN A 674 4.24 15.24 44.48
N PRO A 675 4.32 16.44 43.88
CA PRO A 675 4.16 16.59 42.45
C PRO A 675 5.08 15.66 41.68
N LEU A 676 4.57 15.06 40.61
CA LEU A 676 5.32 14.11 39.77
C LEU A 676 5.33 14.61 38.33
N ALA A 677 6.53 14.71 37.76
CA ALA A 677 6.74 14.98 36.35
C ALA A 677 6.62 13.67 35.56
N VAL A 678 5.70 13.62 34.59
CA VAL A 678 5.61 12.50 33.64
C VAL A 678 6.71 12.67 32.60
N GLY A 679 7.63 11.73 32.59
CA GLY A 679 8.68 11.61 31.58
C GLY A 679 8.09 11.13 30.25
N ALA A 680 8.61 11.65 29.14
CA ALA A 680 8.28 11.15 27.81
C ALA A 680 9.53 10.95 26.93
N LEU A 681 9.67 9.76 26.34
CA LEU A 681 10.73 9.45 25.37
C LEU A 681 10.09 9.13 24.01
N LEU A 682 10.14 10.11 23.11
CA LEU A 682 9.37 10.13 21.89
C LEU A 682 10.32 9.90 20.71
N PHE A 683 10.58 8.64 20.38
CA PHE A 683 11.48 8.25 19.29
C PHE A 683 10.75 8.33 17.95
N ALA A 684 11.35 9.00 16.97
CA ALA A 684 10.76 9.13 15.64
C ALA A 684 9.34 9.75 15.65
N ALA A 685 9.09 10.72 16.52
CA ALA A 685 7.74 11.18 16.83
C ALA A 685 7.16 12.09 15.73
N PRO A 686 6.02 11.74 15.10
CA PRO A 686 5.33 12.63 14.17
C PRO A 686 4.74 13.86 14.89
N ASN A 687 4.34 14.88 14.13
CA ASN A 687 3.73 16.08 14.71
C ASN A 687 2.25 15.84 15.04
N VAL A 688 1.88 16.01 16.31
CA VAL A 688 0.59 15.51 16.82
C VAL A 688 -0.52 16.55 16.83
N GLY A 689 -0.19 17.84 16.97
CA GLY A 689 -1.19 18.90 17.09
C GLY A 689 -0.67 20.27 16.69
N ASN A 690 -1.53 21.27 16.81
CA ASN A 690 -1.22 22.65 16.50
C ASN A 690 -0.41 23.35 17.59
N ASP A 691 -0.08 24.62 17.38
CA ASP A 691 0.75 25.41 18.31
C ASP A 691 0.17 25.50 19.72
N ALA A 692 -1.16 25.56 19.85
CA ALA A 692 -1.82 25.59 21.16
C ALA A 692 -1.62 24.28 21.93
N PHE A 693 -1.70 23.13 21.24
CA PHE A 693 -1.35 21.84 21.84
C PHE A 693 0.14 21.79 22.21
N VAL A 694 1.03 22.20 21.31
CA VAL A 694 2.48 22.20 21.52
C VAL A 694 2.90 23.05 22.71
N ALA A 695 2.39 24.27 22.83
CA ALA A 695 2.69 25.16 23.95
C ALA A 695 2.26 24.55 25.29
N ALA A 696 1.06 23.97 25.33
CA ALA A 696 0.57 23.30 26.54
C ALA A 696 1.38 22.03 26.87
N PHE A 697 1.76 21.25 25.86
CA PHE A 697 2.60 20.08 26.04
C PHE A 697 3.97 20.45 26.63
N ASN A 698 4.65 21.43 26.04
CA ASN A 698 5.99 21.85 26.45
C ASN A 698 6.04 22.46 27.86
N SER A 699 4.95 23.08 28.30
CA SER A 699 4.86 23.60 29.67
C SER A 699 4.59 22.52 30.72
N LYS A 700 4.08 21.35 30.33
CA LYS A 700 3.59 20.33 31.26
C LYS A 700 4.37 19.03 31.26
N VAL A 701 4.89 18.56 30.13
CA VAL A 701 5.46 17.21 30.03
C VAL A 701 6.99 17.25 30.00
N ASN A 702 7.63 16.36 30.77
CA ASN A 702 9.09 16.25 30.83
C ASN A 702 9.61 15.35 29.67
N ALA A 703 9.53 15.88 28.45
CA ALA A 703 9.71 15.13 27.22
C ALA A 703 11.09 15.28 26.55
N ARG A 704 11.52 14.21 25.88
CA ARG A 704 12.62 14.17 24.90
C ARG A 704 12.05 13.72 23.57
N ARG A 705 12.03 14.61 22.58
CA ARG A 705 11.65 14.33 21.21
C ARG A 705 12.88 13.98 20.41
N ILE A 706 13.04 12.70 20.06
CA ILE A 706 14.27 12.16 19.52
C ILE A 706 14.09 11.91 18.03
N ALA A 707 14.95 12.51 17.20
CA ALA A 707 14.90 12.38 15.76
C ALA A 707 16.26 11.98 15.19
N TYR A 708 16.26 11.01 14.27
CA TYR A 708 17.37 10.82 13.35
C TYR A 708 17.22 11.81 12.19
N ALA A 709 18.31 12.47 11.80
CA ALA A 709 18.27 13.56 10.82
C ALA A 709 17.60 13.17 9.48
N TYR A 710 17.79 11.93 9.01
CA TYR A 710 17.20 11.45 7.74
C TYR A 710 15.92 10.64 7.91
N ASP A 711 15.36 10.59 9.12
CA ASP A 711 14.04 9.98 9.35
C ASP A 711 12.94 10.94 8.88
N LEU A 712 12.07 10.44 8.01
CA LEU A 712 10.93 11.17 7.47
C LEU A 712 9.83 11.39 8.51
N ILE A 713 9.63 10.45 9.43
CA ILE A 713 8.44 10.43 10.29
C ILE A 713 8.42 11.62 11.26
N PRO A 714 9.52 12.06 11.89
CA PRO A 714 9.59 13.30 12.66
C PRO A 714 9.27 14.58 11.88
N GLN A 715 9.17 14.52 10.56
CA GLN A 715 8.91 15.69 9.73
C GLN A 715 7.43 15.79 9.37
N VAL A 716 6.65 14.72 9.51
CA VAL A 716 5.24 14.65 9.10
C VAL A 716 4.29 14.45 10.29
N PRO A 717 3.03 14.93 10.22
CA PRO A 717 2.53 16.01 9.37
C PRO A 717 3.44 17.24 9.37
N CYS A 718 3.53 17.95 8.24
CA CYS A 718 4.46 19.06 8.11
C CYS A 718 4.17 20.21 9.07
N ALA A 719 5.22 20.69 9.72
CA ALA A 719 5.20 21.86 10.59
C ALA A 719 5.93 23.05 9.91
N PRO A 720 5.42 24.29 9.97
CA PRO A 720 4.20 24.70 10.68
C PRO A 720 2.90 24.36 9.94
N ARG A 721 2.95 24.01 8.66
CA ARG A 721 1.75 23.89 7.81
C ARG A 721 1.75 22.60 7.00
N MET A 722 0.61 21.91 7.03
CA MET A 722 0.30 20.71 6.27
C MET A 722 -0.87 20.98 5.33
N MET A 723 -0.67 20.87 4.02
CA MET A 723 -1.76 21.11 3.05
C MET A 723 -2.88 20.07 3.19
N ALA A 724 -4.13 20.51 3.03
CA ALA A 724 -5.28 19.62 2.96
C ALA A 724 -5.49 19.14 1.51
N CYS A 725 -5.60 17.84 1.30
CA CYS A 725 -5.70 17.23 -0.02
C CYS A 725 -7.06 16.51 -0.22
N PRO A 726 -7.88 16.92 -1.21
CA PRO A 726 -9.12 16.22 -1.55
C PRO A 726 -8.82 14.95 -2.37
N GLY A 727 -9.70 13.94 -2.28
CA GLY A 727 -9.80 12.87 -3.29
C GLY A 727 -8.76 11.74 -3.25
N ASN A 728 -8.16 11.45 -2.09
CA ASN A 728 -7.25 10.31 -1.92
C ASN A 728 -7.83 9.24 -0.97
N MET A 729 -7.12 8.11 -0.83
CA MET A 729 -7.38 7.08 0.21
C MET A 729 -7.35 7.64 1.65
N PHE A 730 -6.85 8.87 1.82
CA PHE A 730 -6.75 9.61 3.08
C PHE A 730 -7.31 11.03 2.87
N GLU A 731 -8.62 11.19 3.06
CA GLU A 731 -9.27 12.50 2.99
C GLU A 731 -8.80 13.36 4.17
N THR A 732 -7.98 14.36 3.86
CA THR A 732 -7.50 15.36 4.83
C THR A 732 -8.24 16.68 4.69
N THR A 733 -9.14 16.78 3.71
CA THR A 733 -10.01 17.95 3.50
C THR A 733 -11.20 17.96 4.42
N LYS A 734 -11.44 19.12 5.01
CA LYS A 734 -12.72 19.52 5.56
C LYS A 734 -13.19 20.73 4.76
N ARG A 735 -14.50 20.86 4.51
CA ARG A 735 -15.05 22.02 3.78
C ARG A 735 -14.52 23.32 4.40
N GLY A 736 -13.85 24.14 3.59
CA GLY A 736 -13.28 25.43 4.02
C GLY A 736 -11.88 25.36 4.62
N ILE A 737 -11.21 24.21 4.66
CA ILE A 737 -9.84 24.08 5.19
C ILE A 737 -8.88 23.70 4.05
N SER A 738 -7.96 24.61 3.72
CA SER A 738 -6.89 24.40 2.73
C SER A 738 -5.60 23.85 3.33
N SER A 739 -5.44 23.94 4.65
CA SER A 739 -4.28 23.42 5.38
C SER A 739 -4.52 23.31 6.88
N TRP A 740 -3.72 22.48 7.54
CA TRP A 740 -3.67 22.29 8.97
C TRP A 740 -2.37 22.86 9.55
N ASN A 741 -2.45 23.49 10.72
CA ASN A 741 -1.27 23.96 11.44
C ASN A 741 -0.77 22.85 12.38
N TYR A 742 0.44 22.35 12.17
CA TYR A 742 1.08 21.37 13.04
C TYR A 742 2.37 21.94 13.61
N GLY A 743 2.68 21.62 14.87
CA GLY A 743 3.93 22.02 15.52
C GLY A 743 4.72 20.83 16.07
N LYS A 744 6.02 21.04 16.23
CA LYS A 744 6.92 20.09 16.91
C LYS A 744 6.84 20.33 18.41
N VAL A 745 6.55 19.30 19.20
CA VAL A 745 6.75 19.37 20.65
C VAL A 745 8.25 19.56 20.96
N GLY A 746 8.55 20.28 22.03
CA GLY A 746 9.88 20.70 22.45
C GLY A 746 10.75 19.55 22.99
N GLY A 747 11.92 19.91 23.50
CA GLY A 747 12.90 18.95 24.00
C GLY A 747 13.51 18.10 22.88
N GLN A 748 13.89 18.72 21.77
CA GLN A 748 14.39 18.01 20.61
C GLN A 748 15.86 17.56 20.79
N ILE A 749 16.10 16.27 20.59
CA ILE A 749 17.42 15.65 20.45
C ILE A 749 17.53 15.18 19.00
N THR A 750 18.62 15.51 18.32
CA THR A 750 18.80 15.14 16.91
C THR A 750 20.19 14.58 16.71
N PHE A 751 20.26 13.37 16.15
CA PHE A 751 21.54 12.72 15.84
C PHE A 751 21.66 12.45 14.35
N THR A 752 22.91 12.41 13.89
CA THR A 752 23.31 12.27 12.48
C THR A 752 24.07 10.96 12.27
N PRO A 753 24.34 10.56 11.01
CA PRO A 753 25.16 9.40 10.71
C PRO A 753 26.51 9.35 11.43
N ASP A 754 27.19 10.49 11.58
CA ASP A 754 28.52 10.57 12.19
C ASP A 754 28.52 10.13 13.65
N ALA A 755 27.35 10.19 14.30
CA ALA A 755 27.19 9.80 15.68
C ALA A 755 26.95 8.28 15.86
N MET A 756 26.84 7.52 14.77
CA MET A 756 26.60 6.08 14.79
C MET A 756 27.84 5.31 15.29
N PRO A 757 27.68 4.34 16.20
CA PRO A 757 28.82 3.61 16.75
C PRO A 757 29.44 2.59 15.79
N VAL A 758 28.76 2.28 14.68
CA VAL A 758 29.14 1.22 13.74
C VAL A 758 28.83 1.69 12.32
N GLN A 759 29.83 1.62 11.45
CA GLN A 759 29.78 2.05 10.04
C GLN A 759 29.22 3.48 9.84
N PRO A 760 29.67 4.53 10.56
CA PRO A 760 29.16 5.90 10.38
C PRO A 760 29.26 6.39 8.93
N GLU A 761 30.32 6.01 8.21
CA GLU A 761 30.52 6.32 6.78
C GLU A 761 29.48 5.66 5.86
N VAL A 762 28.90 4.55 6.30
CA VAL A 762 27.84 3.84 5.60
C VAL A 762 26.49 4.46 5.91
N TRP A 763 26.24 4.79 7.18
CA TRP A 763 25.07 5.55 7.59
C TRP A 763 25.02 6.92 6.91
N ALA A 764 26.17 7.53 6.60
CA ALA A 764 26.23 8.83 5.92
C ALA A 764 25.48 8.81 4.58
N LYS A 765 25.49 7.67 3.89
CA LYS A 765 24.78 7.46 2.62
C LYS A 765 23.26 7.31 2.78
N THR A 766 22.71 7.44 3.98
CA THR A 766 21.25 7.51 4.17
C THR A 766 20.68 8.89 3.83
N ASP A 767 21.57 9.86 3.56
CA ASP A 767 21.26 11.13 2.90
C ASP A 767 20.71 10.98 1.48
N THR A 768 20.79 9.77 0.93
CA THR A 768 20.41 9.44 -0.42
C THR A 768 19.49 8.22 -0.41
N ALA A 769 18.26 8.42 -0.86
CA ALA A 769 17.30 7.34 -1.03
C ALA A 769 17.17 6.98 -2.49
N ASN A 770 17.24 5.69 -2.77
CA ASN A 770 16.80 5.19 -4.05
C ASN A 770 15.30 4.83 -3.94
N PRO A 771 14.43 5.33 -4.84
CA PRO A 771 12.99 5.01 -4.86
C PRO A 771 12.68 3.52 -4.73
N CYS A 772 13.59 2.68 -5.22
CA CYS A 772 13.49 1.22 -5.31
C CYS A 772 13.79 0.50 -4.02
N MET A 773 14.55 1.17 -3.17
CA MET A 773 14.93 0.70 -1.86
C MET A 773 14.27 1.57 -0.79
N MET A 774 13.19 2.29 -1.12
CA MET A 774 12.51 3.20 -0.19
C MET A 774 12.04 2.50 1.08
N PHE A 775 11.47 1.28 0.96
CA PHE A 775 11.04 0.54 2.15
C PHE A 775 12.23 0.11 3.03
N PRO A 776 13.28 -0.56 2.49
CA PRO A 776 14.51 -0.79 3.24
C PRO A 776 15.08 0.49 3.86
N TRP A 777 15.22 1.55 3.07
CA TRP A 777 15.77 2.84 3.52
C TRP A 777 14.97 3.40 4.68
N ALA A 778 13.63 3.41 4.55
CA ALA A 778 12.75 3.83 5.63
C ALA A 778 12.96 2.96 6.86
N VAL A 779 13.09 1.63 6.76
CA VAL A 779 13.36 0.78 7.93
C VAL A 779 14.71 1.12 8.58
N ALA A 780 15.75 1.38 7.79
CA ALA A 780 17.06 1.77 8.32
C ALA A 780 17.02 3.11 9.04
N THR A 781 16.50 4.16 8.38
CA THR A 781 16.46 5.52 8.93
C THR A 781 15.44 5.68 10.04
N HIS A 782 14.33 4.94 10.00
CA HIS A 782 13.23 5.07 10.94
C HIS A 782 13.31 4.12 12.12
N VAL A 783 13.87 2.91 11.97
CA VAL A 783 13.88 1.89 13.05
C VAL A 783 15.30 1.62 13.53
N CYS A 784 16.19 1.18 12.62
CA CYS A 784 17.51 0.71 13.00
C CYS A 784 18.40 1.85 13.53
N SER A 785 18.27 3.06 13.00
CA SER A 785 19.04 4.24 13.40
C SER A 785 18.97 4.49 14.91
N TYR A 786 17.78 4.43 15.50
CA TYR A 786 17.55 4.68 16.93
C TYR A 786 18.13 3.56 17.80
N THR A 787 17.85 2.30 17.46
CA THR A 787 18.40 1.15 18.19
C THR A 787 19.92 1.10 18.12
N CYS A 788 20.50 1.42 16.95
CA CYS A 788 21.93 1.44 16.77
C CYS A 788 22.59 2.59 17.54
N PHE A 789 22.12 3.82 17.35
CA PHE A 789 22.71 4.99 18.00
C PHE A 789 22.77 4.84 19.53
N TYR A 790 21.66 4.41 20.15
CA TYR A 790 21.61 4.29 21.60
C TYR A 790 22.35 3.07 22.16
N SER A 791 22.62 2.05 21.34
CA SER A 791 23.32 0.84 21.79
C SER A 791 24.71 1.11 22.39
N LYS A 792 25.37 2.20 22.00
CA LYS A 792 26.71 2.56 22.50
C LYS A 792 26.73 3.03 23.96
N PHE A 793 25.57 3.39 24.52
CA PHE A 793 25.46 3.87 25.90
C PHE A 793 25.13 2.75 26.90
N ALA A 794 24.89 1.54 26.41
CA ALA A 794 24.64 0.36 27.23
C ALA A 794 25.93 -0.46 27.46
N ALA A 795 25.87 -1.42 28.39
CA ALA A 795 27.00 -2.32 28.66
C ALA A 795 27.49 -3.05 27.40
N ALA A 796 28.77 -3.46 27.42
CA ALA A 796 29.45 -4.10 26.30
C ALA A 796 28.63 -5.23 25.64
N GLY A 797 28.66 -5.29 24.31
CA GLY A 797 27.91 -6.24 23.49
C GLY A 797 26.55 -5.73 23.00
N ALA A 798 25.98 -4.66 23.57
CA ALA A 798 24.70 -4.10 23.14
C ALA A 798 24.67 -3.65 21.67
N ALA A 799 25.80 -3.22 21.11
CA ALA A 799 25.90 -2.82 19.69
C ALA A 799 25.66 -3.99 18.72
N ALA A 800 25.95 -5.24 19.12
CA ALA A 800 25.64 -6.42 18.31
C ALA A 800 24.11 -6.66 18.24
N ASP A 801 23.39 -6.35 19.31
CA ASP A 801 21.93 -6.44 19.38
C ASP A 801 21.23 -5.21 18.75
N GLY A 802 21.94 -4.10 18.61
CA GLY A 802 21.46 -2.82 18.07
C GLY A 802 21.22 -2.80 16.55
N ARG A 803 21.41 -3.93 15.85
CA ARG A 803 21.19 -4.07 14.39
C ARG A 803 21.88 -2.99 13.57
N CYS A 804 23.10 -2.67 13.99
CA CYS A 804 23.83 -1.50 13.55
C CYS A 804 24.43 -1.58 12.14
N LYS A 805 24.63 -2.78 11.60
CA LYS A 805 25.25 -2.96 10.28
C LYS A 805 24.23 -2.77 9.17
N LEU A 806 24.53 -1.88 8.23
CA LEU A 806 23.70 -1.69 7.02
C LEU A 806 24.24 -2.46 5.82
N TRP A 807 25.57 -2.65 5.73
CA TRP A 807 26.23 -3.35 4.62
C TRP A 807 27.29 -4.35 5.08
N ALA A 808 27.46 -5.42 4.30
CA ALA A 808 28.61 -6.30 4.44
C ALA A 808 29.85 -5.59 3.88
N VAL A 809 30.91 -5.53 4.68
CA VAL A 809 32.20 -4.99 4.23
C VAL A 809 32.89 -6.05 3.35
N PRO A 810 33.48 -5.68 2.18
CA PRO A 810 34.22 -6.62 1.35
C PRO A 810 35.27 -7.40 2.17
N GLY A 811 35.14 -8.73 2.23
CA GLY A 811 35.97 -9.60 3.06
C GLY A 811 35.20 -10.37 4.14
N ASP A 812 34.00 -9.88 4.52
CA ASP A 812 33.15 -10.50 5.54
C ASP A 812 32.26 -11.63 4.97
N ARG A 813 32.88 -12.62 4.29
CA ARG A 813 32.17 -13.70 3.58
C ARG A 813 31.53 -14.76 4.52
N LYS A 814 31.68 -14.60 5.85
CA LYS A 814 31.17 -15.54 6.85
C LYS A 814 29.94 -15.03 7.61
N ALA A 815 29.42 -13.85 7.31
CA ALA A 815 28.21 -13.37 7.95
C ALA A 815 27.00 -14.18 7.45
N GLY A 816 26.56 -15.18 8.23
CA GLY A 816 25.21 -15.73 8.13
C GLY A 816 24.15 -14.64 8.38
N PRO A 817 22.85 -14.96 8.48
CA PRO A 817 21.85 -14.01 8.94
C PRO A 817 22.10 -13.65 10.41
N SER A 818 23.12 -12.84 10.68
CA SER A 818 23.51 -12.40 12.01
C SER A 818 22.56 -11.30 12.47
N SER A 819 22.25 -11.31 13.78
CA SER A 819 21.44 -10.30 14.46
C SER A 819 21.98 -8.87 14.31
N ASP A 820 23.25 -8.71 13.91
CA ASP A 820 23.91 -7.42 13.77
C ASP A 820 23.37 -6.53 12.63
N TYR A 821 22.67 -7.11 11.64
CA TYR A 821 22.19 -6.35 10.48
C TYR A 821 20.83 -5.70 10.74
N CYS A 822 20.66 -4.49 10.20
CA CYS A 822 19.36 -3.86 10.13
C CYS A 822 18.39 -4.77 9.36
N ILE A 823 17.27 -5.09 10.02
CA ILE A 823 16.27 -5.99 9.47
C ILE A 823 15.73 -5.41 8.16
N TRP A 824 15.72 -6.22 7.10
CA TRP A 824 15.24 -5.83 5.76
C TRP A 824 16.07 -4.75 5.04
N TYR A 825 17.24 -4.35 5.54
CA TYR A 825 18.19 -3.44 4.86
C TYR A 825 19.34 -4.21 4.17
N PRO A 826 19.83 -3.78 2.99
CA PRO A 826 20.22 -4.71 1.95
C PRO A 826 21.42 -5.56 2.34
N TYR A 827 21.12 -6.83 2.61
CA TYR A 827 22.06 -7.84 3.07
C TYR A 827 22.96 -8.42 1.96
N LYS A 828 22.77 -8.05 0.68
CA LYS A 828 23.35 -8.80 -0.45
C LYS A 828 24.03 -8.01 -1.58
N ASN A 829 24.20 -6.69 -1.50
CA ASN A 829 24.84 -5.96 -2.60
C ASN A 829 25.83 -4.88 -2.13
N PRO A 830 27.15 -5.18 -2.06
CA PRO A 830 28.17 -4.22 -1.63
C PRO A 830 28.43 -3.10 -2.66
N GLU A 831 27.87 -3.19 -3.87
CA GLU A 831 28.10 -2.21 -4.95
C GLU A 831 27.16 -0.98 -4.91
N TYR A 832 26.63 -0.63 -3.73
CA TYR A 832 25.65 0.44 -3.56
C TYR A 832 26.18 1.70 -2.84
N PRO A 833 25.96 2.91 -3.38
CA PRO A 833 26.00 3.30 -4.79
C PRO A 833 27.38 3.92 -5.06
N LEU A 834 28.36 3.10 -5.46
CA LEU A 834 29.63 3.63 -5.95
C LEU A 834 30.04 2.84 -7.19
N ARG A 835 29.51 3.28 -8.35
CA ARG A 835 30.18 3.39 -9.66
C ARG A 835 29.14 3.55 -10.77
N GLY A 836 28.60 4.75 -10.87
CA GLY A 836 28.00 5.24 -12.10
C GLY A 836 28.24 6.74 -12.14
N LYS A 837 28.93 7.25 -13.16
CA LYS A 837 29.01 8.68 -13.47
C LYS A 837 27.63 9.17 -13.94
N GLY A 838 26.62 9.08 -13.07
CA GLY A 838 25.22 9.39 -13.35
C GLY A 838 24.82 10.76 -12.80
N SER A 839 23.82 11.36 -13.44
CA SER A 839 23.27 12.67 -13.10
C SER A 839 22.66 12.66 -11.70
N VAL A 840 23.12 13.54 -10.80
CA VAL A 840 22.49 13.75 -9.50
C VAL A 840 21.26 14.63 -9.69
N LEU A 841 20.07 14.16 -9.30
CA LEU A 841 18.91 15.03 -9.15
C LEU A 841 19.01 15.69 -7.77
N VAL A 842 19.62 16.87 -7.72
CA VAL A 842 19.62 17.71 -6.53
C VAL A 842 18.27 18.41 -6.47
N ILE A 843 17.42 18.03 -5.52
CA ILE A 843 16.26 18.82 -5.12
C ILE A 843 16.70 19.52 -3.84
N GLY A 844 16.97 20.81 -3.93
CA GLY A 844 17.40 21.61 -2.78
C GLY A 844 17.91 22.98 -3.23
N SER A 845 17.55 24.02 -2.49
CA SER A 845 18.10 25.37 -2.65
C SER A 845 19.49 25.42 -2.02
N LYS A 846 20.49 25.95 -2.74
CA LYS A 846 21.74 26.38 -2.08
C LYS A 846 21.39 27.48 -1.07
N PRO A 847 22.06 27.57 0.08
CA PRO A 847 21.86 28.64 1.03
C PRO A 847 22.54 29.91 0.48
N GLN A 848 21.85 30.65 -0.39
CA GLN A 848 21.96 32.10 -0.59
C GLN A 848 21.07 32.51 -1.77
N ASP A 849 20.12 33.42 -1.49
CA ASP A 849 19.22 34.12 -2.42
C ASP A 849 17.84 33.48 -2.71
N SER A 850 16.83 33.93 -1.97
CA SER A 850 15.41 33.55 -2.11
C SER A 850 14.68 34.28 -3.24
N SER A 851 15.38 35.06 -4.08
CA SER A 851 14.76 35.87 -5.14
C SER A 851 14.80 35.24 -6.55
N LYS A 852 15.33 34.01 -6.69
CA LYS A 852 15.44 33.33 -7.99
C LYS A 852 14.56 32.07 -8.08
N PRO A 853 13.96 31.80 -9.25
CA PRO A 853 13.24 30.55 -9.49
C PRO A 853 14.17 29.34 -9.37
N LEU A 854 13.61 28.21 -8.93
CA LEU A 854 14.27 26.94 -8.70
C LEU A 854 15.12 26.51 -9.91
N GLU A 855 16.44 26.45 -9.75
CA GLU A 855 17.36 26.04 -10.83
C GLU A 855 17.64 24.53 -10.70
N ILE A 856 17.19 23.74 -11.68
CA ILE A 856 17.53 22.31 -11.78
C ILE A 856 18.92 22.22 -12.43
N ILE A 857 19.97 22.04 -11.62
CA ILE A 857 21.35 21.98 -12.11
C ILE A 857 21.77 20.52 -12.33
N PHE A 858 22.01 20.15 -13.58
CA PHE A 858 22.70 18.92 -13.94
C PHE A 858 24.21 19.16 -13.92
N ASN A 859 24.91 18.77 -12.86
CA ASN A 859 26.38 18.86 -12.82
C ASN A 859 27.04 17.60 -13.39
N ALA A 860 27.86 17.77 -14.43
CA ALA A 860 28.76 16.74 -14.96
C ALA A 860 30.23 17.12 -14.68
N PRO A 861 31.07 16.24 -14.09
CA PRO A 861 32.49 16.51 -13.99
C PRO A 861 33.20 16.09 -15.28
N GLY A 862 33.76 17.06 -16.01
CA GLY A 862 34.71 16.77 -17.10
C GLY A 862 34.66 17.68 -18.33
N LEU A 863 34.68 19.01 -18.16
CA LEU A 863 35.09 19.93 -19.23
C LEU A 863 36.02 21.00 -18.66
N THR A 864 37.28 20.62 -18.40
CA THR A 864 38.39 21.58 -18.46
C THR A 864 38.86 21.65 -19.91
N GLY A 865 38.55 22.73 -20.62
CA GLY A 865 39.01 22.90 -22.00
C GLY A 865 38.48 24.13 -22.74
N LYS A 866 39.01 25.30 -22.39
CA LYS A 866 39.20 26.55 -23.18
C LYS A 866 38.10 27.12 -24.10
N LYS A 867 37.87 28.42 -23.83
CA LYS A 867 37.21 29.52 -24.54
C LYS A 867 35.69 29.59 -24.44
#